data_AF-D0LH94-F1
#
_entry.id   AF-D0LH94-F1
#
_cell.length_a   1.000
_cell.length_b   1.000
_cell.length_c   1.000
_cell.angle_alpha   90.00
_cell.angle_beta   90.00
_cell.angle_gamma   90.00
#
_symmetry.space_group_name_H-M   'P 1'
#
loop_
_entity.id
_entity.type
_entity.pdbx_description
1 polymer ?
#
loop_
_entity_poly.entity_id
_entity_poly.type
_entity_poly.pdbx_seq_one_letter_code
_entity_poly.pdbx_strand_id
1 'polypeptide(L)'
;MQETMATQAFPQTAAFHASLPKKIYNSLRHVLEATAPPDTFSCLCSLLETVAKYIDNLCNSLYAAGGVEQEALEQYLRPLRPNVLSFGQLIGGIREFARYASDFEALAPDIAEVLSTKDLPSSCVRVVKTFKIIKTARDRYEIPVHRLEDFLESQLAQQNLSKVKLYDYLLQVVEFRNPGVGHRSDDSWFPQDPRFYALLNHYLSESIDDLLSWGPLQQVLTTYEVVEAQGEVRSNDPAVTHTVTRPQILEGRAPLGLSYLRFGGKRQVHKRILARRTEHPAVLEQVVPYTPFPTTLQSPEVLHQRYRHHYLMTYIDRGVITPSQRQDDLLIYSSKLGIPEKEVSKSETKICSLVDRCSGEENDAGVFVPDDLDAFAELLQFTGIERKPEIENRIVSLIEQLPRRRKDYIYQVIENNFVTSFAQLQLESELSETDLTDVLNELEGEDGRIRRVDASGSDSKPGQSYFKVQDSQKLHTFQAILSKLASSPPPSQRYPAAWWELLDLSKKLLSDDGFEISKISNELLDSLRGHFTEAGMSPDASTATSDDDAPMEIVLAQNPIRAHSVRSLLTRVWDELARTHIDTSPVIPFSIGRTRYLLNSRPYHANDTPFATPIEHKDVYFEANLTRSQTLNEIMRMLATLGVEASSPNVEVEHPPTTSEVDGLDEEHGNDAPVAPIDAATDSDIGQTNTLELVIEDPSGENEETVTGTTVRTFFINLMTYLLERGIDLSTVTPFAAGRVRYLLAEEPYHANGRRFQAVAKKDGYFMEAAFPHTQAITHARRLCETLALKTAPLSADEYDDGDQLVVVIGGEEVRGTNVPEFFEAAVKSLFRSGILTDADIPYKSGRIRNFIAHTPDHGEDNPFIRAVQVDIDGVSYFIEAHLSRQGALERIRKLLEAKAGPEEDDSSDASSDVAGDDE
;
A
#
# COMPACT_ATOMS: atom_id res chain seq x y z
N MET A 1 45.65 -31.25 -10.66
CA MET A 1 44.60 -32.29 -10.66
C MET A 1 43.32 -31.66 -11.16
N GLN A 2 43.08 -31.76 -12.47
CA GLN A 2 41.83 -31.38 -13.16
C GLN A 2 41.28 -32.64 -13.82
N GLU A 3 41.20 -33.74 -13.07
CA GLU A 3 40.36 -34.87 -13.48
C GLU A 3 38.96 -34.56 -13.00
N THR A 4 38.07 -34.36 -13.97
CA THR A 4 36.63 -34.35 -13.85
C THR A 4 36.16 -35.45 -12.89
N MET A 5 35.80 -35.07 -11.66
CA MET A 5 34.86 -35.83 -10.85
C MET A 5 33.51 -35.79 -11.54
N ALA A 6 33.35 -36.57 -12.61
CA ALA A 6 32.05 -36.98 -13.10
C ALA A 6 31.51 -38.05 -12.13
N THR A 7 31.23 -37.65 -10.89
CA THR A 7 30.38 -38.41 -9.99
C THR A 7 29.03 -38.54 -10.69
N GLN A 8 28.57 -39.77 -10.93
CA GLN A 8 27.15 -39.99 -11.24
C GLN A 8 26.37 -39.24 -10.17
N ALA A 9 25.62 -38.20 -10.55
CA ALA A 9 25.23 -37.17 -9.60
C ALA A 9 24.26 -37.68 -8.52
N PHE A 10 23.61 -38.82 -8.74
CA PHE A 10 22.55 -39.37 -7.88
C PHE A 10 22.35 -40.90 -8.07
N PRO A 11 23.34 -41.76 -7.72
CA PRO A 11 23.32 -43.18 -8.03
C PRO A 11 22.25 -43.97 -7.25
N GLN A 12 21.93 -43.58 -6.01
CA GLN A 12 20.94 -44.31 -5.21
C GLN A 12 19.51 -44.01 -5.66
N THR A 13 19.22 -42.75 -5.98
CA THR A 13 17.90 -42.37 -6.48
C THR A 13 17.61 -42.90 -7.88
N ALA A 14 18.64 -43.14 -8.71
CA ALA A 14 18.49 -43.66 -10.08
C ALA A 14 17.61 -44.91 -10.16
N ALA A 15 17.69 -45.80 -9.16
CA ALA A 15 16.91 -47.02 -9.08
C ALA A 15 15.38 -46.79 -8.98
N PHE A 16 14.94 -45.60 -8.56
CA PHE A 16 13.52 -45.30 -8.34
C PHE A 16 13.07 -43.95 -8.93
N HIS A 17 13.84 -43.33 -9.83
CA HIS A 17 13.48 -42.07 -10.51
C HIS A 17 12.08 -42.09 -11.15
N ALA A 18 11.73 -43.19 -11.83
CA ALA A 18 10.41 -43.37 -12.47
C ALA A 18 9.24 -43.36 -11.48
N SER A 19 9.55 -43.52 -10.21
CA SER A 19 8.60 -43.53 -9.10
C SER A 19 8.53 -42.17 -8.40
N LEU A 20 9.37 -41.18 -8.70
CA LEU A 20 9.20 -39.87 -8.06
C LEU A 20 7.97 -39.13 -8.60
N PRO A 21 7.32 -38.27 -7.80
CA PRO A 21 6.31 -37.34 -8.30
C PRO A 21 6.88 -36.48 -9.43
N LYS A 22 6.13 -36.22 -10.50
CA LYS A 22 6.65 -35.57 -11.72
C LYS A 22 7.36 -34.24 -11.46
N LYS A 23 6.83 -33.39 -10.56
CA LYS A 23 7.47 -32.11 -10.18
C LYS A 23 8.85 -32.32 -9.56
N ILE A 24 9.00 -33.32 -8.69
CA ILE A 24 10.28 -33.67 -8.06
C ILE A 24 11.22 -34.29 -9.11
N TYR A 25 10.73 -35.21 -9.94
CA TYR A 25 11.49 -35.79 -11.04
C TYR A 25 12.00 -34.73 -12.02
N ASN A 26 11.16 -33.79 -12.46
CA ASN A 26 11.56 -32.70 -13.35
C ASN A 26 12.62 -31.81 -12.70
N SER A 27 12.46 -31.50 -11.40
CA SER A 27 13.46 -30.72 -10.67
C SER A 27 14.79 -31.45 -10.56
N LEU A 28 14.77 -32.77 -10.34
CA LEU A 28 15.96 -33.61 -10.34
C LEU A 28 16.61 -33.68 -11.73
N ARG A 29 15.81 -33.80 -12.80
CA ARG A 29 16.29 -33.73 -14.18
C ARG A 29 17.00 -32.40 -14.45
N HIS A 30 16.46 -31.27 -14.00
CA HIS A 30 17.12 -29.97 -14.14
C HIS A 30 18.46 -29.90 -13.41
N VAL A 31 18.60 -30.57 -12.26
CA VAL A 31 19.91 -30.70 -11.59
C VAL A 31 20.90 -31.48 -12.46
N LEU A 32 20.45 -32.57 -13.09
CA LEU A 32 21.30 -33.40 -13.96
C LEU A 32 21.69 -32.69 -15.27
N GLU A 33 20.84 -31.79 -15.77
CA GLU A 33 21.08 -31.01 -16.98
C GLU A 33 21.91 -29.75 -16.74
N ALA A 34 22.04 -29.30 -15.49
CA ALA A 34 22.79 -28.09 -15.15
C ALA A 34 24.30 -28.30 -15.33
N THR A 35 24.92 -27.45 -16.15
CA THR A 35 26.33 -27.57 -16.52
C THR A 35 27.27 -26.66 -15.71
N ALA A 36 26.78 -25.53 -15.20
CA ALA A 36 27.57 -24.57 -14.43
C ALA A 36 27.35 -24.75 -12.91
N PRO A 37 28.40 -24.69 -12.06
CA PRO A 37 28.25 -24.89 -10.62
C PRO A 37 27.22 -23.97 -9.92
N PRO A 38 27.11 -22.66 -10.24
CA PRO A 38 26.05 -21.80 -9.67
C PRO A 38 24.63 -22.25 -10.05
N ASP A 39 24.45 -22.69 -11.30
CA ASP A 39 23.16 -23.18 -11.80
C ASP A 39 22.79 -24.51 -11.15
N THR A 40 23.75 -25.43 -11.04
CA THR A 40 23.56 -26.69 -10.32
C THR A 40 23.12 -26.44 -8.88
N PHE A 41 23.74 -25.50 -8.18
CA PHE A 41 23.34 -25.12 -6.81
C PHE A 41 21.90 -24.61 -6.75
N SER A 42 21.53 -23.71 -7.68
CA SER A 42 20.17 -23.18 -7.80
C SER A 42 19.13 -24.29 -8.07
N CYS A 43 19.47 -25.24 -8.95
CA CYS A 43 18.65 -26.41 -9.23
C CYS A 43 18.51 -27.33 -8.01
N LEU A 44 19.59 -27.59 -7.25
CA LEU A 44 19.56 -28.40 -6.01
C LEU A 44 18.65 -27.75 -4.96
N CYS A 45 18.76 -26.44 -4.76
CA CYS A 45 17.88 -25.68 -3.87
C CYS A 45 16.40 -25.73 -4.33
N SER A 46 16.17 -25.67 -5.64
CA SER A 46 14.83 -25.74 -6.23
C SER A 46 14.19 -27.13 -6.08
N LEU A 47 15.00 -28.18 -6.16
CA LEU A 47 14.58 -29.55 -5.88
C LEU A 47 14.15 -29.70 -4.42
N LEU A 48 14.94 -29.20 -3.46
CA LEU A 48 14.58 -29.20 -2.04
C LEU A 48 13.31 -28.40 -1.73
N GLU A 49 13.12 -27.26 -2.38
CA GLU A 49 11.87 -26.48 -2.26
C GLU A 49 10.67 -27.24 -2.80
N THR A 50 10.84 -27.95 -3.91
CA THR A 50 9.78 -28.78 -4.49
C THR A 50 9.42 -29.93 -3.56
N VAL A 51 10.41 -30.55 -2.92
CA VAL A 51 10.20 -31.59 -1.91
C VAL A 51 9.49 -31.01 -0.67
N ALA A 52 9.93 -29.85 -0.17
CA ALA A 52 9.30 -29.18 0.97
C ALA A 52 7.84 -28.82 0.69
N LYS A 53 7.57 -28.22 -0.47
CA LYS A 53 6.20 -27.90 -0.93
C LYS A 53 5.32 -29.13 -1.05
N TYR A 54 5.88 -30.24 -1.51
CA TYR A 54 5.16 -31.51 -1.57
C TYR A 54 4.78 -31.99 -0.16
N ILE A 55 5.72 -32.01 0.78
CA ILE A 55 5.46 -32.39 2.18
C ILE A 55 4.43 -31.47 2.83
N ASP A 56 4.54 -30.14 2.65
CA ASP A 56 3.59 -29.17 3.21
C ASP A 56 2.17 -29.40 2.71
N ASN A 57 1.98 -29.61 1.41
CA ASN A 57 0.64 -29.88 0.85
C ASN A 57 0.02 -31.16 1.42
N LEU A 58 0.84 -32.19 1.67
CA LEU A 58 0.39 -33.42 2.32
C LEU A 58 -0.03 -33.15 3.78
N CYS A 59 0.83 -32.49 4.56
CA CYS A 59 0.54 -32.13 5.96
C CYS A 59 -0.71 -31.27 6.07
N ASN A 60 -0.88 -30.34 5.13
CA ASN A 60 -2.04 -29.47 5.06
C ASN A 60 -3.35 -30.22 4.81
N SER A 61 -3.33 -31.20 3.90
CA SER A 61 -4.49 -32.05 3.63
C SER A 61 -4.86 -32.91 4.84
N LEU A 62 -3.87 -33.43 5.56
CA LEU A 62 -4.08 -34.21 6.79
C LEU A 62 -4.67 -33.35 7.90
N TYR A 63 -4.12 -32.15 8.10
CA TYR A 63 -4.64 -31.19 9.07
C TYR A 63 -6.10 -30.81 8.78
N ALA A 64 -6.42 -30.44 7.53
CA ALA A 64 -7.77 -30.04 7.12
C ALA A 64 -8.82 -31.15 7.36
N ALA A 65 -8.40 -32.42 7.31
CA ALA A 65 -9.28 -33.55 7.52
C ALA A 65 -9.35 -34.04 8.97
N GLY A 66 -8.35 -33.72 9.80
CA GLY A 66 -8.29 -34.13 11.20
C GLY A 66 -9.35 -33.47 12.07
N GLY A 67 -9.91 -32.32 11.64
CA GLY A 67 -10.95 -31.59 12.37
C GLY A 67 -10.50 -31.09 13.76
N VAL A 68 -9.21 -31.18 14.07
CA VAL A 68 -8.64 -30.71 15.33
C VAL A 68 -8.38 -29.22 15.20
N GLU A 69 -9.10 -28.42 16.00
CA GLU A 69 -8.90 -26.98 16.09
C GLU A 69 -7.57 -26.68 16.81
N GLN A 70 -6.44 -26.85 16.12
CA GLN A 70 -5.15 -26.42 16.63
C GLN A 70 -4.98 -24.93 16.37
N GLU A 71 -5.59 -24.10 17.23
CA GLU A 71 -5.60 -22.64 17.09
C GLU A 71 -4.18 -22.08 16.91
N ALA A 72 -3.18 -22.61 17.62
CA ALA A 72 -1.78 -22.18 17.51
C ALA A 72 -1.15 -22.50 16.15
N LEU A 73 -1.44 -23.67 15.57
CA LEU A 73 -1.01 -24.02 14.22
C LEU A 73 -1.75 -23.17 13.18
N GLU A 74 -3.05 -22.94 13.38
CA GLU A 74 -3.86 -22.07 12.52
C GLU A 74 -3.37 -20.62 12.52
N GLN A 75 -3.06 -20.05 13.68
CA GLN A 75 -2.49 -18.72 13.84
C GLN A 75 -1.16 -18.58 13.09
N TYR A 76 -0.37 -19.65 13.02
CA TYR A 76 0.89 -19.66 12.28
C TYR A 76 0.69 -19.81 10.76
N LEU A 77 -0.23 -20.67 10.32
CA LEU A 77 -0.46 -20.95 8.91
C LEU A 77 -1.25 -19.83 8.20
N ARG A 78 -2.16 -19.14 8.89
CA ARG A 78 -3.01 -18.07 8.31
C ARG A 78 -2.25 -16.89 7.67
N PRO A 79 -1.16 -16.33 8.23
CA PRO A 79 -0.41 -15.25 7.59
C PRO A 79 0.40 -15.70 6.36
N LEU A 80 0.53 -17.00 6.10
CA LEU A 80 1.24 -17.55 4.95
C LEU A 80 0.32 -17.45 3.72
N ARG A 81 0.32 -16.27 3.08
CA ARG A 81 -0.49 -15.91 1.90
C ARG A 81 -0.39 -16.95 0.76
N PRO A 82 -1.41 -17.07 -0.12
CA PRO A 82 -1.45 -18.07 -1.19
C PRO A 82 -0.49 -17.80 -2.36
N ASN A 83 0.14 -16.62 -2.42
CA ASN A 83 1.12 -16.34 -3.45
C ASN A 83 2.45 -16.97 -3.06
N VAL A 84 2.89 -17.94 -3.86
CA VAL A 84 4.17 -18.68 -3.82
C VAL A 84 4.93 -18.47 -2.50
N LEU A 85 4.65 -19.34 -1.53
CA LEU A 85 5.41 -19.34 -0.27
C LEU A 85 6.90 -19.37 -0.58
N SER A 86 7.64 -18.48 0.07
CA SER A 86 9.09 -18.55 0.04
C SER A 86 9.55 -19.87 0.66
N PHE A 87 10.70 -20.37 0.22
CA PHE A 87 11.26 -21.61 0.75
C PHE A 87 11.38 -21.61 2.29
N GLY A 88 11.72 -20.46 2.90
CA GLY A 88 11.77 -20.32 4.36
C GLY A 88 10.41 -20.46 5.05
N GLN A 89 9.33 -19.98 4.41
CA GLN A 89 7.97 -20.13 4.94
C GLN A 89 7.47 -21.57 4.86
N LEU A 90 7.80 -22.30 3.79
CA LEU A 90 7.52 -23.74 3.67
C LEU A 90 8.15 -24.52 4.84
N ILE A 91 9.44 -24.26 5.11
CA ILE A 91 10.16 -24.91 6.22
C ILE A 91 9.56 -24.52 7.57
N GLY A 92 9.11 -23.28 7.71
CA GLY A 92 8.34 -22.81 8.85
C GLY A 92 7.07 -23.64 9.07
N GLY A 93 6.30 -23.87 8.02
CA GLY A 93 5.12 -24.75 8.02
C GLY A 93 5.47 -26.17 8.47
N ILE A 94 6.44 -26.81 7.82
CA ILE A 94 6.94 -28.15 8.18
C ILE A 94 7.34 -28.22 9.67
N ARG A 95 8.04 -27.20 10.18
CA ARG A 95 8.46 -27.14 11.58
C ARG A 95 7.26 -27.11 12.53
N GLU A 96 6.23 -26.33 12.21
CA GLU A 96 5.02 -26.29 13.02
C GLU A 96 4.23 -27.59 12.91
N PHE A 97 4.05 -28.16 11.71
CA PHE A 97 3.44 -29.48 11.54
C PHE A 97 4.16 -30.57 12.33
N ALA A 98 5.49 -30.52 12.42
CA ALA A 98 6.28 -31.45 13.22
C ALA A 98 5.99 -31.40 14.72
N ARG A 99 5.47 -30.29 15.25
CA ARG A 99 5.03 -30.20 16.65
C ARG A 99 3.74 -30.98 16.91
N TYR A 100 2.93 -31.17 15.87
CA TYR A 100 1.64 -31.85 15.89
C TYR A 100 1.65 -33.19 15.17
N ALA A 101 2.84 -33.77 14.92
CA ALA A 101 2.98 -35.01 14.15
C ALA A 101 2.20 -36.19 14.76
N SER A 102 2.02 -36.23 16.08
CA SER A 102 1.21 -37.24 16.78
C SER A 102 -0.25 -37.25 16.32
N ASP A 103 -0.78 -36.10 15.93
CA ASP A 103 -2.17 -35.96 15.51
C ASP A 103 -2.39 -36.56 14.12
N PHE A 104 -1.32 -36.63 13.31
CA PHE A 104 -1.33 -37.23 11.97
C PHE A 104 -1.01 -38.72 11.97
N GLU A 105 -0.44 -39.26 13.05
CA GLU A 105 0.11 -40.62 13.12
C GLU A 105 -0.93 -41.70 12.76
N ALA A 106 -2.18 -41.52 13.16
CA ALA A 106 -3.26 -42.47 12.84
C ALA A 106 -3.70 -42.44 11.37
N LEU A 107 -3.59 -41.29 10.69
CA LEU A 107 -4.00 -41.12 9.29
C LEU A 107 -2.85 -41.42 8.32
N ALA A 108 -1.63 -41.03 8.66
CA ALA A 108 -0.45 -41.14 7.82
C ALA A 108 0.84 -41.29 8.68
N PRO A 109 1.12 -42.50 9.20
CA PRO A 109 2.27 -42.75 10.08
C PRO A 109 3.61 -42.41 9.40
N ASP A 110 3.74 -42.70 8.11
CA ASP A 110 4.94 -42.42 7.32
C ASP A 110 5.27 -40.92 7.29
N ILE A 111 4.25 -40.06 7.18
CA ILE A 111 4.43 -38.60 7.18
C ILE A 111 4.80 -38.11 8.58
N ALA A 112 4.15 -38.64 9.62
CA ALA A 112 4.46 -38.33 11.01
C ALA A 112 5.92 -38.72 11.37
N GLU A 113 6.42 -39.84 10.85
CA GLU A 113 7.81 -40.28 11.02
C GLU A 113 8.79 -39.28 10.38
N VAL A 114 8.54 -38.86 9.13
CA VAL A 114 9.37 -37.87 8.42
C VAL A 114 9.45 -36.54 9.18
N LEU A 115 8.34 -36.09 9.76
CA LEU A 115 8.28 -34.83 10.50
C LEU A 115 8.96 -34.90 11.87
N SER A 116 8.84 -36.03 12.58
CA SER A 116 9.24 -36.16 13.98
C SER A 116 10.65 -36.73 14.18
N THR A 117 11.21 -37.42 13.19
CA THR A 117 12.52 -38.07 13.32
C THR A 117 13.66 -37.07 13.58
N LYS A 118 14.70 -37.55 14.27
CA LYS A 118 15.98 -36.85 14.43
C LYS A 118 17.13 -37.58 13.73
N ASP A 119 16.85 -38.74 13.15
CA ASP A 119 17.84 -39.67 12.60
C ASP A 119 17.88 -39.55 11.07
N LEU A 120 18.18 -38.34 10.59
CA LEU A 120 18.47 -38.11 9.17
C LEU A 120 19.78 -38.80 8.76
N PRO A 121 19.98 -39.05 7.44
CA PRO A 121 21.25 -39.55 6.92
C PRO A 121 22.45 -38.72 7.38
N SER A 122 23.59 -39.38 7.61
CA SER A 122 24.81 -38.74 8.12
C SER A 122 25.34 -37.63 7.19
N SER A 123 25.13 -37.76 5.88
CA SER A 123 25.42 -36.75 4.86
C SER A 123 24.60 -35.47 5.05
N CYS A 124 23.32 -35.56 5.41
CA CYS A 124 22.48 -34.40 5.75
C CYS A 124 23.01 -33.66 6.98
N VAL A 125 23.39 -34.41 8.02
CA VAL A 125 23.99 -33.84 9.24
C VAL A 125 25.33 -33.17 8.92
N ARG A 126 26.14 -33.81 8.06
CA ARG A 126 27.42 -33.27 7.58
C ARG A 126 27.21 -31.93 6.88
N VAL A 127 26.26 -31.81 5.95
CA VAL A 127 25.95 -30.55 5.25
C VAL A 127 25.65 -29.40 6.21
N VAL A 128 24.81 -29.64 7.23
CA VAL A 128 24.48 -28.57 8.19
C VAL A 128 25.73 -28.01 8.87
N LYS A 129 26.65 -28.89 9.23
CA LYS A 129 27.92 -28.48 9.84
C LYS A 129 28.88 -27.86 8.86
N THR A 130 29.04 -28.46 7.68
CA THR A 130 29.87 -27.94 6.59
C THR A 130 29.50 -26.49 6.32
N PHE A 131 28.21 -26.20 6.14
CA PHE A 131 27.73 -24.85 5.86
C PHE A 131 28.08 -23.88 7.00
N LYS A 132 27.85 -24.26 8.26
CA LYS A 132 28.25 -23.44 9.43
C LYS A 132 29.76 -23.19 9.51
N ILE A 133 30.58 -24.21 9.21
CA ILE A 133 32.05 -24.09 9.20
C ILE A 133 32.49 -23.17 8.06
N ILE A 134 31.94 -23.33 6.85
CA ILE A 134 32.22 -22.46 5.69
C ILE A 134 31.92 -21.00 6.03
N LYS A 135 30.74 -20.73 6.57
CA LYS A 135 30.33 -19.38 6.99
C LYS A 135 31.31 -18.81 8.02
N THR A 136 31.66 -19.59 9.04
CA THR A 136 32.62 -19.16 10.07
C THR A 136 34.03 -18.94 9.50
N ALA A 137 34.51 -19.85 8.65
CA ALA A 137 35.80 -19.77 7.97
C ALA A 137 35.93 -18.50 7.14
N ARG A 138 34.85 -18.11 6.46
CA ARG A 138 34.81 -16.93 5.61
C ARG A 138 34.61 -15.65 6.44
N ASP A 139 33.57 -15.59 7.26
CA ASP A 139 33.18 -14.37 7.99
C ASP A 139 34.18 -14.00 9.11
N ARG A 140 34.81 -15.00 9.74
CA ARG A 140 35.69 -14.77 10.90
C ARG A 140 37.18 -14.88 10.60
N TYR A 141 37.54 -15.74 9.65
CA TYR A 141 38.94 -16.09 9.39
C TYR A 141 39.40 -15.74 7.98
N GLU A 142 38.51 -15.21 7.12
CA GLU A 142 38.79 -14.79 5.74
C GLU A 142 39.55 -15.85 4.93
N ILE A 143 39.26 -17.14 5.17
CA ILE A 143 39.97 -18.23 4.50
C ILE A 143 39.61 -18.22 3.01
N PRO A 144 40.60 -18.19 2.09
CA PRO A 144 40.35 -18.17 0.65
C PRO A 144 39.81 -19.52 0.17
N VAL A 145 38.99 -19.51 -0.88
CA VAL A 145 38.24 -20.69 -1.41
C VAL A 145 39.14 -21.90 -1.67
N HIS A 146 40.37 -21.71 -2.14
CA HIS A 146 41.30 -22.81 -2.42
C HIS A 146 41.86 -23.52 -1.18
N ARG A 147 41.67 -22.99 0.04
CA ARG A 147 42.07 -23.61 1.31
C ARG A 147 40.88 -24.06 2.16
N LEU A 148 39.66 -23.76 1.71
CA LEU A 148 38.43 -24.04 2.44
C LEU A 148 38.18 -25.55 2.53
N GLU A 149 38.53 -26.32 1.50
CA GLU A 149 38.37 -27.77 1.49
C GLU A 149 39.24 -28.46 2.56
N ASP A 150 40.56 -28.24 2.57
CA ASP A 150 41.48 -28.76 3.60
C ASP A 150 41.03 -28.35 5.03
N PHE A 151 40.59 -27.09 5.17
CA PHE A 151 40.08 -26.59 6.44
C PHE A 151 38.82 -27.34 6.88
N LEU A 152 37.86 -27.55 5.98
CA LEU A 152 36.62 -28.27 6.27
C LEU A 152 36.88 -29.71 6.68
N GLU A 153 37.75 -30.42 5.98
CA GLU A 153 38.08 -31.80 6.30
C GLU A 153 38.71 -31.91 7.71
N SER A 154 39.61 -30.98 8.05
CA SER A 154 40.22 -30.93 9.38
C SER A 154 39.20 -30.67 10.51
N GLN A 155 38.21 -29.80 10.26
CA GLN A 155 37.20 -29.42 11.24
C GLN A 155 36.11 -30.50 11.38
N LEU A 156 35.70 -31.11 10.27
CA LEU A 156 34.68 -32.18 10.28
C LEU A 156 35.22 -33.45 10.96
N ALA A 157 36.51 -33.77 10.82
CA ALA A 157 37.13 -34.91 11.48
C ALA A 157 37.15 -34.79 13.02
N GLN A 158 37.09 -33.57 13.56
CA GLN A 158 37.19 -33.32 15.00
C GLN A 158 35.84 -33.26 15.71
N GLN A 159 34.71 -33.28 14.98
CA GLN A 159 33.40 -33.05 15.56
C GLN A 159 32.49 -34.28 15.56
N ASN A 160 31.97 -34.63 16.73
CA ASN A 160 30.86 -35.59 16.84
C ASN A 160 29.61 -35.05 16.13
N LEU A 161 29.10 -35.77 15.12
CA LEU A 161 27.87 -35.42 14.39
C LEU A 161 26.65 -35.57 15.31
N SER A 162 25.99 -34.46 15.67
CA SER A 162 24.76 -34.47 16.46
C SER A 162 23.56 -34.78 15.57
N LYS A 163 22.52 -35.41 16.11
CA LYS A 163 21.24 -35.63 15.41
C LYS A 163 20.59 -34.30 14.97
N VAL A 164 19.99 -34.28 13.79
CA VAL A 164 19.38 -33.08 13.15
C VAL A 164 18.00 -33.45 12.61
N LYS A 165 17.02 -32.54 12.70
CA LYS A 165 15.69 -32.75 12.13
C LYS A 165 15.60 -32.23 10.70
N LEU A 166 14.60 -32.68 9.94
CA LEU A 166 14.39 -32.28 8.54
C LEU A 166 14.35 -30.75 8.36
N TYR A 167 13.56 -30.04 9.17
CA TYR A 167 13.45 -28.59 9.04
C TYR A 167 14.75 -27.85 9.42
N ASP A 168 15.59 -28.40 10.31
CA ASP A 168 16.88 -27.80 10.66
C ASP A 168 17.86 -27.90 9.48
N TYR A 169 17.85 -29.05 8.79
CA TYR A 169 18.61 -29.24 7.55
C TYR A 169 18.15 -28.28 6.45
N LEU A 170 16.85 -28.21 6.18
CA LEU A 170 16.30 -27.34 5.15
C LEU A 170 16.55 -25.85 5.46
N LEU A 171 16.40 -25.42 6.72
CA LEU A 171 16.64 -24.04 7.12
C LEU A 171 18.11 -23.63 6.89
N GLN A 172 19.04 -24.56 7.13
CA GLN A 172 20.45 -24.30 6.86
C GLN A 172 20.72 -24.06 5.37
N VAL A 173 20.00 -24.73 4.47
CA VAL A 173 20.11 -24.50 3.02
C VAL A 173 19.52 -23.14 2.62
N VAL A 174 18.44 -22.68 3.26
CA VAL A 174 17.84 -21.36 3.01
C VAL A 174 18.82 -20.23 3.26
N GLU A 175 19.59 -20.30 4.35
CA GLU A 175 20.59 -19.29 4.69
C GLU A 175 21.62 -19.06 3.57
N PHE A 176 21.92 -20.11 2.79
CA PHE A 176 22.88 -20.08 1.69
C PHE A 176 22.21 -19.78 0.34
N ARG A 177 20.95 -20.19 0.18
CA ARG A 177 20.15 -19.95 -1.03
C ARG A 177 19.74 -18.47 -1.18
N ASN A 178 19.40 -17.79 -0.09
CA ASN A 178 18.84 -16.44 -0.10
C ASN A 178 19.84 -15.38 0.41
N PRO A 179 21.00 -15.16 -0.24
CA PRO A 179 21.76 -13.94 0.04
C PRO A 179 20.94 -12.75 -0.50
N GLY A 180 20.46 -11.86 0.38
CA GLY A 180 19.96 -10.55 -0.07
C GLY A 180 18.44 -10.31 -0.17
N VAL A 181 17.60 -10.87 0.71
CA VAL A 181 16.21 -10.32 0.85
C VAL A 181 16.21 -8.96 1.61
N GLY A 182 17.38 -8.42 2.00
CA GLY A 182 17.48 -7.14 2.71
C GLY A 182 18.72 -6.27 2.44
N HIS A 183 19.69 -6.69 1.63
CA HIS A 183 20.88 -5.87 1.36
C HIS A 183 21.16 -5.78 -0.14
N ARG A 184 21.45 -4.54 -0.55
CA ARG A 184 21.90 -4.13 -1.87
C ARG A 184 23.12 -4.97 -2.30
N SER A 185 23.34 -5.08 -3.60
CA SER A 185 24.32 -5.92 -4.33
C SER A 185 25.77 -5.91 -3.84
N ASP A 186 26.13 -5.07 -2.88
CA ASP A 186 27.53 -4.79 -2.54
C ASP A 186 27.99 -5.48 -1.24
N ASP A 187 27.07 -6.09 -0.47
CA ASP A 187 27.35 -6.73 0.84
C ASP A 187 27.04 -8.25 0.88
N SER A 188 27.10 -8.94 -0.25
CA SER A 188 26.93 -10.40 -0.24
C SER A 188 28.22 -11.05 0.30
N TRP A 189 28.17 -11.58 1.54
CA TRP A 189 29.18 -12.51 2.08
C TRP A 189 29.18 -13.85 1.31
N PHE A 190 28.71 -13.91 0.07
CA PHE A 190 28.69 -15.08 -0.79
C PHE A 190 29.61 -14.81 -1.98
N PRO A 191 30.72 -15.57 -2.15
CA PRO A 191 31.66 -15.26 -3.21
C PRO A 191 31.10 -15.78 -4.54
N GLN A 192 31.11 -14.96 -5.59
CA GLN A 192 30.71 -15.36 -6.95
C GLN A 192 31.74 -16.29 -7.63
N ASP A 193 32.52 -17.05 -6.84
CA ASP A 193 33.59 -17.95 -7.31
C ASP A 193 32.99 -19.34 -7.62
N PRO A 194 33.05 -19.83 -8.87
CA PRO A 194 32.53 -21.14 -9.25
C PRO A 194 33.08 -22.32 -8.44
N ARG A 195 34.30 -22.22 -7.90
CA ARG A 195 34.91 -23.26 -7.05
C ARG A 195 34.20 -23.40 -5.71
N PHE A 196 33.66 -22.30 -5.18
CA PHE A 196 32.90 -22.31 -3.95
C PHE A 196 31.56 -23.02 -4.15
N TYR A 197 30.86 -22.72 -5.25
CA TYR A 197 29.65 -23.44 -5.65
C TYR A 197 29.93 -24.92 -5.91
N ALA A 198 31.04 -25.27 -6.56
CA ALA A 198 31.41 -26.66 -6.78
C ALA A 198 31.59 -27.43 -5.46
N LEU A 199 32.23 -26.81 -4.46
CA LEU A 199 32.38 -27.37 -3.12
C LEU A 199 31.03 -27.54 -2.41
N LEU A 200 30.14 -26.55 -2.48
CA LEU A 200 28.78 -26.66 -1.92
C LEU A 200 27.97 -27.76 -2.60
N ASN A 201 28.03 -27.84 -3.93
CA ASN A 201 27.34 -28.85 -4.72
C ASN A 201 27.85 -30.26 -4.39
N HIS A 202 29.14 -30.43 -4.13
CA HIS A 202 29.70 -31.73 -3.74
C HIS A 202 29.00 -32.29 -2.49
N TYR A 203 28.93 -31.50 -1.42
CA TYR A 203 28.28 -31.93 -0.18
C TYR A 203 26.75 -32.00 -0.30
N LEU A 204 26.14 -31.04 -1.01
CA LEU A 204 24.69 -30.95 -1.11
C LEU A 204 24.08 -32.04 -2.02
N SER A 205 24.77 -32.42 -3.10
CA SER A 205 24.31 -33.52 -3.97
C SER A 205 24.33 -34.86 -3.24
N GLU A 206 25.40 -35.17 -2.49
CA GLU A 206 25.49 -36.39 -1.67
C GLU A 206 24.36 -36.43 -0.63
N SER A 207 24.13 -35.32 0.08
CA SER A 207 23.07 -35.27 1.08
C SER A 207 21.67 -35.36 0.49
N ILE A 208 21.44 -34.81 -0.71
CA ILE A 208 20.14 -34.89 -1.37
C ILE A 208 19.89 -36.31 -1.91
N ASP A 209 20.88 -37.00 -2.47
CA ASP A 209 20.71 -38.39 -2.91
C ASP A 209 20.32 -39.28 -1.73
N ASP A 210 21.07 -39.17 -0.63
CA ASP A 210 20.78 -39.88 0.62
C ASP A 210 19.45 -39.48 1.26
N LEU A 211 19.06 -38.20 1.21
CA LEU A 211 17.78 -37.76 1.75
C LEU A 211 16.61 -38.33 0.94
N LEU A 212 16.71 -38.33 -0.39
CA LEU A 212 15.66 -38.86 -1.27
C LEU A 212 15.59 -40.40 -1.21
N SER A 213 16.71 -41.08 -0.94
CA SER A 213 16.75 -42.54 -0.73
C SER A 213 16.49 -42.95 0.72
N TRP A 214 16.43 -42.01 1.66
CA TRP A 214 16.14 -42.27 3.07
C TRP A 214 14.74 -42.88 3.22
N GLY A 215 14.69 -44.10 3.77
CA GLY A 215 13.50 -44.97 3.78
C GLY A 215 12.18 -44.26 4.09
N PRO A 216 12.05 -43.51 5.19
CA PRO A 216 10.80 -42.80 5.51
C PRO A 216 10.40 -41.74 4.47
N LEU A 217 11.33 -40.90 4.00
CA LEU A 217 11.00 -39.92 2.96
C LEU A 217 10.72 -40.60 1.62
N GLN A 218 11.52 -41.60 1.25
CA GLN A 218 11.29 -42.40 0.05
C GLN A 218 9.88 -43.01 0.09
N GLN A 219 9.46 -43.58 1.22
CA GLN A 219 8.12 -44.13 1.39
C GLN A 219 7.04 -43.04 1.21
N VAL A 220 7.18 -41.87 1.82
CA VAL A 220 6.23 -40.76 1.63
C VAL A 220 6.14 -40.32 0.16
N LEU A 221 7.30 -40.10 -0.49
CA LEU A 221 7.36 -39.69 -1.90
C LEU A 221 6.82 -40.75 -2.86
N THR A 222 6.78 -42.02 -2.42
CA THR A 222 6.43 -43.15 -3.27
C THR A 222 5.06 -43.76 -3.03
N THR A 223 4.49 -43.52 -1.87
CA THR A 223 3.24 -44.15 -1.43
C THR A 223 2.03 -43.24 -1.65
N TYR A 224 2.21 -41.92 -1.60
CA TYR A 224 1.12 -40.95 -1.66
C TYR A 224 0.97 -40.31 -3.04
N GLU A 225 -0.27 -40.20 -3.54
CA GLU A 225 -0.58 -39.51 -4.79
C GLU A 225 -1.92 -38.77 -4.73
N VAL A 226 -2.06 -37.70 -5.52
CA VAL A 226 -3.32 -36.95 -5.65
C VAL A 226 -4.08 -37.46 -6.85
N VAL A 227 -5.32 -37.90 -6.63
CA VAL A 227 -6.20 -38.48 -7.66
C VAL A 227 -7.58 -37.85 -7.63
N GLU A 228 -8.31 -38.00 -8.73
CA GLU A 228 -9.74 -37.68 -8.80
C GLU A 228 -10.54 -38.96 -8.98
N ALA A 229 -11.58 -39.14 -8.18
CA ALA A 229 -12.48 -40.27 -8.31
C ALA A 229 -13.46 -40.04 -9.46
N GLN A 230 -13.57 -41.02 -10.36
CA GLN A 230 -14.51 -41.07 -11.47
C GLN A 230 -15.37 -42.31 -11.36
N GLY A 231 -16.70 -42.16 -11.49
CA GLY A 231 -17.65 -43.26 -11.72
C GLY A 231 -17.66 -44.36 -10.63
N GLU A 232 -18.84 -44.83 -10.24
CA GLU A 232 -18.91 -45.98 -9.33
C GLU A 232 -18.68 -47.28 -10.11
N VAL A 233 -17.67 -48.07 -9.73
CA VAL A 233 -17.47 -49.42 -10.24
C VAL A 233 -18.18 -50.37 -9.30
N ARG A 234 -19.26 -51.01 -9.76
CA ARG A 234 -19.94 -52.07 -9.03
C ARG A 234 -19.05 -53.31 -8.98
N SER A 235 -18.27 -53.41 -7.91
CA SER A 235 -17.53 -54.61 -7.52
C SER A 235 -18.40 -55.47 -6.58
N ASN A 236 -18.17 -56.78 -6.53
CA ASN A 236 -18.75 -57.68 -5.52
C ASN A 236 -18.12 -57.49 -4.12
N ASP A 237 -17.15 -56.57 -3.99
CA ASP A 237 -16.51 -56.19 -2.74
C ASP A 237 -17.38 -55.15 -1.99
N PRO A 238 -17.69 -55.32 -0.68
CA PRO A 238 -18.48 -54.38 0.11
C PRO A 238 -17.89 -52.96 0.21
N ALA A 239 -16.64 -52.74 -0.18
CA ALA A 239 -16.06 -51.41 -0.30
C ALA A 239 -16.36 -50.80 -1.69
N VAL A 240 -17.02 -49.63 -1.71
CA VAL A 240 -17.31 -48.91 -2.96
C VAL A 240 -15.99 -48.54 -3.64
N THR A 241 -15.77 -49.09 -4.84
CA THR A 241 -14.60 -48.80 -5.68
C THR A 241 -14.96 -47.82 -6.77
N HIS A 242 -14.16 -46.77 -6.93
CA HIS A 242 -14.29 -45.83 -8.05
C HIS A 242 -13.11 -45.99 -9.01
N THR A 243 -13.32 -45.79 -10.32
CA THR A 243 -12.16 -45.57 -11.19
C THR A 243 -11.48 -44.26 -10.82
N VAL A 244 -10.19 -44.12 -11.07
CA VAL A 244 -9.50 -42.83 -10.84
C VAL A 244 -8.98 -42.23 -12.12
N THR A 245 -9.08 -40.92 -12.21
CA THR A 245 -8.27 -40.13 -13.13
C THR A 245 -7.25 -39.30 -12.40
N ARG A 246 -6.14 -39.06 -13.10
CA ARG A 246 -5.09 -38.18 -12.65
C ARG A 246 -5.24 -36.92 -13.52
N PRO A 247 -6.05 -35.92 -13.09
CA PRO A 247 -6.48 -34.78 -13.90
C PRO A 247 -5.31 -33.95 -14.43
N GLN A 248 -4.17 -34.05 -13.74
CA GLN A 248 -2.93 -33.47 -14.17
C GLN A 248 -1.82 -34.49 -13.92
N ILE A 249 -1.14 -34.89 -14.99
CA ILE A 249 0.17 -35.55 -14.91
C ILE A 249 1.20 -34.65 -14.16
N LEU A 250 0.85 -33.39 -13.81
CA LEU A 250 1.67 -32.43 -13.06
C LEU A 250 2.00 -32.84 -11.61
N GLU A 251 1.25 -33.73 -10.96
CA GLU A 251 1.55 -34.15 -9.57
C GLU A 251 1.69 -35.66 -9.39
N GLY A 252 1.54 -36.44 -10.47
CA GLY A 252 1.49 -37.90 -10.45
C GLY A 252 2.52 -38.57 -11.36
N ARG A 253 2.96 -39.75 -10.92
CA ARG A 253 3.88 -40.68 -11.61
C ARG A 253 3.38 -41.08 -13.00
N ALA A 254 4.24 -41.71 -13.81
CA ALA A 254 3.82 -42.39 -15.04
C ALA A 254 2.65 -43.36 -14.75
N PRO A 255 1.63 -43.42 -15.64
CA PRO A 255 0.36 -44.09 -15.32
C PRO A 255 0.56 -45.60 -15.11
N LEU A 256 0.21 -46.08 -13.92
CA LEU A 256 -0.01 -47.51 -13.66
C LEU A 256 -1.40 -47.91 -14.19
N GLY A 257 -1.58 -47.93 -15.51
CA GLY A 257 -2.81 -48.40 -16.16
C GLY A 257 -4.11 -47.91 -15.52
N LEU A 258 -5.15 -48.75 -15.55
CA LEU A 258 -6.40 -48.52 -14.82
C LEU A 258 -6.17 -48.76 -13.32
N SER A 259 -6.49 -47.77 -12.48
CA SER A 259 -6.44 -47.90 -11.02
C SER A 259 -7.83 -47.64 -10.41
N TYR A 260 -8.06 -48.17 -9.21
CA TYR A 260 -9.32 -48.09 -8.46
C TYR A 260 -9.08 -47.47 -7.09
N LEU A 261 -9.97 -46.58 -6.66
CA LEU A 261 -9.95 -45.98 -5.32
C LEU A 261 -10.99 -46.64 -4.43
N ARG A 262 -10.55 -47.14 -3.28
CA ARG A 262 -11.40 -47.72 -2.23
C ARG A 262 -11.77 -46.66 -1.21
N PHE A 263 -13.07 -46.45 -1.00
CA PHE A 263 -13.60 -45.53 0.02
C PHE A 263 -13.82 -46.24 1.36
N GLY A 264 -13.46 -45.56 2.45
CA GLY A 264 -13.84 -45.96 3.81
C GLY A 264 -15.25 -45.48 4.15
N GLY A 265 -16.28 -46.27 3.85
CA GLY A 265 -17.67 -46.02 4.25
C GLY A 265 -18.43 -44.94 3.43
N LYS A 266 -19.64 -44.57 3.89
CA LYS A 266 -20.52 -43.56 3.25
C LYS A 266 -19.92 -42.15 3.34
N ARG A 267 -19.01 -41.79 2.43
CA ARG A 267 -18.46 -40.43 2.31
C ARG A 267 -18.71 -39.86 0.91
N GLN A 268 -18.92 -38.55 0.85
CA GLN A 268 -19.14 -37.80 -0.38
C GLN A 268 -17.91 -37.91 -1.31
N VAL A 269 -18.17 -38.00 -2.62
CA VAL A 269 -17.12 -38.04 -3.64
C VAL A 269 -16.56 -36.63 -3.80
N HIS A 270 -15.40 -36.36 -3.21
CA HIS A 270 -14.66 -35.13 -3.43
C HIS A 270 -13.99 -35.14 -4.82
N LYS A 271 -13.81 -33.95 -5.42
CA LYS A 271 -13.15 -33.83 -6.73
C LYS A 271 -11.71 -34.36 -6.69
N ARG A 272 -10.88 -33.89 -5.75
CA ARG A 272 -9.48 -34.30 -5.57
C ARG A 272 -9.26 -34.96 -4.20
N ILE A 273 -8.52 -36.06 -4.18
CA ILE A 273 -8.33 -36.93 -3.02
C ILE A 273 -6.84 -37.23 -2.87
N LEU A 274 -6.34 -37.13 -1.63
CA LEU A 274 -5.06 -37.70 -1.26
C LEU A 274 -5.24 -39.21 -1.04
N ALA A 275 -4.58 -40.00 -1.88
CA ALA A 275 -4.68 -41.45 -1.86
C ALA A 275 -3.33 -42.10 -1.54
N ARG A 276 -3.41 -43.26 -0.90
CA ARG A 276 -2.29 -44.10 -0.53
C ARG A 276 -2.26 -45.36 -1.39
N ARG A 277 -1.10 -45.73 -1.91
CA ARG A 277 -0.91 -47.00 -2.61
C ARG A 277 -0.96 -48.17 -1.65
N THR A 278 -1.60 -49.24 -2.10
CA THR A 278 -1.61 -50.52 -1.39
C THR A 278 -0.57 -51.47 -1.97
N GLU A 279 -0.43 -52.66 -1.39
CA GLU A 279 0.39 -53.74 -1.97
C GLU A 279 -0.06 -54.13 -3.39
N HIS A 280 -1.32 -53.82 -3.75
CA HIS A 280 -1.84 -54.01 -5.10
C HIS A 280 -1.69 -52.71 -5.92
N PRO A 281 -0.85 -52.68 -6.98
CA PRO A 281 -0.57 -51.46 -7.74
C PRO A 281 -1.78 -50.80 -8.40
N ALA A 282 -2.85 -51.58 -8.64
CA ALA A 282 -4.09 -51.11 -9.22
C ALA A 282 -5.09 -50.57 -8.18
N VAL A 283 -4.82 -50.70 -6.88
CA VAL A 283 -5.75 -50.32 -5.80
C VAL A 283 -5.13 -49.23 -4.92
N LEU A 284 -5.88 -48.14 -4.80
CA LEU A 284 -5.58 -46.99 -3.97
C LEU A 284 -6.55 -46.95 -2.80
N GLU A 285 -6.06 -46.57 -1.64
CA GLU A 285 -6.85 -46.31 -0.44
C GLU A 285 -7.02 -44.79 -0.26
N GLN A 286 -8.25 -44.34 -0.02
CA GLN A 286 -8.47 -42.96 0.34
C GLN A 286 -7.86 -42.66 1.71
N VAL A 287 -7.06 -41.59 1.79
CA VAL A 287 -6.59 -41.04 3.06
C VAL A 287 -7.53 -39.92 3.47
N VAL A 288 -7.50 -38.79 2.75
CA VAL A 288 -8.25 -37.57 3.07
C VAL A 288 -8.57 -36.78 1.78
N PRO A 289 -9.53 -35.83 1.80
CA PRO A 289 -9.67 -34.86 0.73
C PRO A 289 -8.36 -34.08 0.52
N TYR A 290 -7.98 -33.84 -0.74
CA TYR A 290 -6.76 -33.08 -1.02
C TYR A 290 -7.03 -31.57 -0.89
N THR A 291 -6.30 -30.92 0.00
CA THR A 291 -6.34 -29.47 0.21
C THR A 291 -4.91 -28.93 0.04
N PRO A 292 -4.61 -28.22 -1.07
CA PRO A 292 -3.32 -27.56 -1.20
C PRO A 292 -3.17 -26.49 -0.11
N PHE A 293 -1.95 -26.00 0.10
CA PHE A 293 -1.64 -24.99 1.11
C PHE A 293 -2.70 -23.83 1.13
N PRO A 294 -3.20 -23.41 2.31
CA PRO A 294 -4.44 -22.67 2.41
C PRO A 294 -4.25 -21.16 2.26
N THR A 295 -5.28 -20.46 1.76
CA THR A 295 -5.58 -19.07 2.14
C THR A 295 -6.18 -19.01 3.54
N THR A 296 -7.03 -19.99 3.88
CA THR A 296 -7.64 -20.24 5.20
C THR A 296 -8.07 -21.71 5.32
N LEU A 297 -7.97 -22.33 6.50
CA LEU A 297 -8.23 -23.76 6.72
C LEU A 297 -9.64 -24.11 7.20
N GLN A 298 -10.50 -23.11 7.35
CA GLN A 298 -11.87 -23.30 7.80
C GLN A 298 -12.83 -23.23 6.61
N SER A 299 -13.98 -23.91 6.71
CA SER A 299 -15.01 -23.75 5.67
C SER A 299 -15.43 -22.28 5.59
N PRO A 300 -15.86 -21.79 4.41
CA PRO A 300 -16.40 -20.44 4.27
C PRO A 300 -17.44 -20.14 5.35
N GLU A 301 -18.32 -21.11 5.66
CA GLU A 301 -19.33 -20.99 6.71
C GLU A 301 -18.72 -20.67 8.09
N VAL A 302 -17.64 -21.32 8.50
CA VAL A 302 -16.98 -21.06 9.80
C VAL A 302 -16.29 -19.71 9.82
N LEU A 303 -15.70 -19.28 8.70
CA LEU A 303 -15.11 -17.95 8.57
C LEU A 303 -16.20 -16.88 8.67
N HIS A 304 -17.34 -17.09 8.00
CA HIS A 304 -18.51 -16.24 8.13
C HIS A 304 -19.06 -16.22 9.56
N GLN A 305 -19.10 -17.35 10.26
CA GLN A 305 -19.52 -17.40 11.67
C GLN A 305 -18.60 -16.56 12.57
N ARG A 306 -17.28 -16.72 12.44
CA ARG A 306 -16.30 -15.92 13.19
C ARG A 306 -16.46 -14.43 12.91
N TYR A 307 -16.65 -14.06 11.63
CA TYR A 307 -16.93 -12.69 11.25
C TYR A 307 -18.23 -12.17 11.89
N ARG A 308 -19.33 -12.94 11.77
CA ARG A 308 -20.63 -12.58 12.35
C ARG A 308 -20.56 -12.40 13.86
N HIS A 309 -19.85 -13.28 14.55
CA HIS A 309 -19.65 -13.19 15.99
C HIS A 309 -18.84 -11.94 16.36
N HIS A 310 -17.71 -11.68 15.69
CA HIS A 310 -16.89 -10.50 15.95
C HIS A 310 -17.65 -9.19 15.64
N TYR A 311 -18.36 -9.15 14.52
CA TYR A 311 -19.20 -8.03 14.14
C TYR A 311 -20.31 -7.79 15.16
N LEU A 312 -21.07 -8.83 15.52
CA LEU A 312 -22.16 -8.73 16.50
C LEU A 312 -21.64 -8.22 17.83
N MET A 313 -20.58 -8.83 18.37
CA MET A 313 -20.01 -8.44 19.66
C MET A 313 -19.50 -7.00 19.65
N THR A 314 -18.83 -6.59 18.56
CA THR A 314 -18.36 -5.20 18.39
C THR A 314 -19.54 -4.22 18.36
N TYR A 315 -20.60 -4.56 17.61
CA TYR A 315 -21.79 -3.73 17.48
C TYR A 315 -22.52 -3.57 18.81
N ILE A 316 -22.80 -4.66 19.52
CA ILE A 316 -23.54 -4.61 20.80
C ILE A 316 -22.70 -4.07 21.97
N ASP A 317 -21.38 -4.32 21.98
CA ASP A 317 -20.48 -3.74 23.00
C ASP A 317 -20.36 -2.21 22.84
N ARG A 318 -20.62 -1.62 21.67
CA ARG A 318 -20.44 -0.18 21.47
C ARG A 318 -21.72 0.59 21.18
N GLY A 319 -22.80 -0.09 20.84
CA GLY A 319 -24.06 0.54 20.41
C GLY A 319 -24.09 0.93 18.94
N VAL A 320 -22.92 1.24 18.36
CA VAL A 320 -22.71 1.68 16.98
C VAL A 320 -21.41 1.12 16.41
N ILE A 321 -21.28 1.09 15.08
CA ILE A 321 -20.01 0.85 14.39
C ILE A 321 -19.61 2.15 13.70
N THR A 322 -18.44 2.68 14.04
CA THR A 322 -17.94 3.92 13.45
C THR A 322 -17.19 3.63 12.14
N PRO A 323 -17.09 4.58 11.20
CA PRO A 323 -16.31 4.38 9.97
C PRO A 323 -14.85 3.99 10.23
N SER A 324 -14.24 4.58 11.27
CA SER A 324 -12.89 4.23 11.70
C SER A 324 -12.79 2.79 12.21
N GLN A 325 -13.75 2.32 13.01
CA GLN A 325 -13.77 0.92 13.49
C GLN A 325 -14.04 -0.06 12.35
N ARG A 326 -14.92 0.30 11.43
CA ARG A 326 -15.14 -0.47 10.22
C ARG A 326 -13.83 -0.62 9.44
N GLN A 327 -13.07 0.46 9.29
CA GLN A 327 -11.81 0.43 8.57
C GLN A 327 -10.67 -0.29 9.32
N ASP A 328 -10.54 -0.04 10.62
CA ASP A 328 -9.40 -0.47 11.44
C ASP A 328 -9.60 -1.85 12.10
N ASP A 329 -10.84 -2.32 12.22
CA ASP A 329 -11.17 -3.60 12.86
C ASP A 329 -11.90 -4.51 11.87
N LEU A 330 -13.10 -4.15 11.41
CA LEU A 330 -13.97 -5.07 10.68
C LEU A 330 -13.47 -5.41 9.27
N LEU A 331 -13.01 -4.42 8.49
CA LEU A 331 -12.44 -4.64 7.15
C LEU A 331 -11.10 -5.37 7.23
N ILE A 332 -10.28 -5.06 8.23
CA ILE A 332 -9.05 -5.79 8.50
C ILE A 332 -9.37 -7.24 8.90
N TYR A 333 -10.39 -7.45 9.72
CA TYR A 333 -10.81 -8.78 10.17
C TYR A 333 -11.43 -9.61 9.04
N SER A 334 -12.31 -9.04 8.21
CA SER A 334 -12.87 -9.73 7.04
C SER A 334 -11.79 -10.06 6.00
N SER A 335 -10.84 -9.14 5.77
CA SER A 335 -9.69 -9.38 4.92
C SER A 335 -8.78 -10.49 5.46
N LYS A 336 -8.54 -10.51 6.79
CA LYS A 336 -7.83 -11.59 7.48
C LYS A 336 -8.54 -12.94 7.36
N LEU A 337 -9.87 -12.94 7.27
CA LEU A 337 -10.70 -14.13 7.09
C LEU A 337 -10.90 -14.50 5.62
N GLY A 338 -10.45 -13.69 4.66
CA GLY A 338 -10.61 -13.96 3.22
C GLY A 338 -12.05 -13.91 2.72
N ILE A 339 -12.93 -13.16 3.40
CA ILE A 339 -14.36 -13.13 3.09
C ILE A 339 -14.65 -12.04 2.03
N PRO A 340 -15.36 -12.35 0.94
CA PRO A 340 -15.76 -11.34 -0.05
C PRO A 340 -16.64 -10.25 0.57
N GLU A 341 -16.42 -8.99 0.19
CA GLU A 341 -17.15 -7.83 0.70
C GLU A 341 -18.68 -7.96 0.54
N LYS A 342 -19.14 -8.50 -0.60
CA LYS A 342 -20.57 -8.76 -0.84
C LYS A 342 -21.20 -9.69 0.22
N GLU A 343 -20.44 -10.67 0.70
CA GLU A 343 -20.92 -11.63 1.69
C GLU A 343 -20.77 -11.12 3.13
N VAL A 344 -19.78 -10.25 3.35
CA VAL A 344 -19.68 -9.40 4.55
C VAL A 344 -20.94 -8.56 4.67
N SER A 345 -21.28 -7.73 3.68
CA SER A 345 -22.46 -6.86 3.72
C SER A 345 -23.75 -7.66 3.95
N LYS A 346 -23.91 -8.82 3.29
CA LYS A 346 -25.07 -9.70 3.50
C LYS A 346 -25.16 -10.22 4.94
N SER A 347 -24.03 -10.51 5.57
CA SER A 347 -23.99 -10.98 6.96
C SER A 347 -24.31 -9.85 7.93
N GLU A 348 -23.79 -8.66 7.69
CA GLU A 348 -24.06 -7.46 8.49
C GLU A 348 -25.54 -7.06 8.44
N THR A 349 -26.13 -6.98 7.24
CA THR A 349 -27.56 -6.65 7.08
C THR A 349 -28.45 -7.62 7.85
N LYS A 350 -28.12 -8.92 7.83
CA LYS A 350 -28.87 -9.92 8.61
C LYS A 350 -28.74 -9.69 10.10
N ILE A 351 -27.53 -9.39 10.59
CA ILE A 351 -27.30 -9.10 12.01
C ILE A 351 -28.07 -7.86 12.44
N CYS A 352 -27.95 -6.75 11.70
CA CYS A 352 -28.69 -5.53 11.99
C CYS A 352 -30.20 -5.79 12.04
N SER A 353 -30.77 -6.48 11.03
CA SER A 353 -32.20 -6.80 11.02
C SER A 353 -32.67 -7.65 12.21
N LEU A 354 -31.81 -8.51 12.75
CA LEU A 354 -32.12 -9.30 13.95
C LEU A 354 -32.03 -8.44 15.21
N VAL A 355 -31.02 -7.57 15.30
CA VAL A 355 -30.89 -6.63 16.44
C VAL A 355 -32.08 -5.68 16.48
N ASP A 356 -32.46 -5.08 15.35
CA ASP A 356 -33.57 -4.13 15.25
C ASP A 356 -34.89 -4.78 15.68
N ARG A 357 -35.11 -6.04 15.29
CA ARG A 357 -36.27 -6.84 15.72
C ARG A 357 -36.29 -7.06 17.23
N CYS A 358 -35.13 -7.23 17.85
CA CYS A 358 -35.01 -7.46 19.30
C CYS A 358 -35.10 -6.17 20.12
N SER A 359 -34.70 -5.02 19.56
CA SER A 359 -34.68 -3.73 20.23
C SER A 359 -35.96 -2.89 20.05
N GLY A 360 -36.93 -3.34 19.23
CA GLY A 360 -38.14 -2.58 18.93
C GLY A 360 -39.15 -2.45 20.09
N GLU A 361 -39.91 -1.34 20.10
CA GLU A 361 -40.89 -0.98 21.13
C GLU A 361 -42.06 -1.97 21.31
N GLU A 362 -42.36 -2.81 20.31
CA GLU A 362 -43.46 -3.79 20.41
C GLU A 362 -43.18 -4.92 21.43
N ASN A 363 -41.95 -5.03 21.94
CA ASN A 363 -41.60 -5.90 23.07
C ASN A 363 -41.84 -5.18 24.42
N ASP A 364 -43.10 -4.84 24.70
CA ASP A 364 -43.61 -4.14 25.90
C ASP A 364 -43.22 -4.76 27.27
N ALA A 365 -42.52 -5.90 27.28
CA ALA A 365 -42.10 -6.60 28.49
C ALA A 365 -40.57 -6.64 28.71
N GLY A 366 -39.75 -6.17 27.77
CA GLY A 366 -38.29 -6.39 27.84
C GLY A 366 -37.89 -7.87 27.91
N VAL A 367 -38.80 -8.79 27.52
CA VAL A 367 -38.58 -10.23 27.55
C VAL A 367 -38.18 -10.65 26.15
N PHE A 368 -36.91 -11.09 26.01
CA PHE A 368 -36.43 -11.73 24.81
C PHE A 368 -37.34 -12.92 24.44
N VAL A 369 -37.90 -12.93 23.23
CA VAL A 369 -38.68 -14.07 22.75
C VAL A 369 -37.71 -15.23 22.49
N PRO A 370 -37.98 -16.47 22.96
CA PRO A 370 -37.11 -17.62 22.71
C PRO A 370 -36.73 -17.82 21.24
N ASP A 371 -37.65 -17.50 20.32
CA ASP A 371 -37.47 -17.57 18.87
C ASP A 371 -36.38 -16.61 18.34
N ASP A 372 -36.15 -15.47 19.01
CA ASP A 372 -35.09 -14.51 18.64
C ASP A 372 -33.70 -14.96 19.07
N LEU A 373 -33.60 -15.56 20.27
CA LEU A 373 -32.36 -16.21 20.73
C LEU A 373 -32.01 -17.40 19.85
N ASP A 374 -33.00 -18.18 19.42
CA ASP A 374 -32.79 -19.26 18.48
C ASP A 374 -32.37 -18.74 17.10
N ALA A 375 -32.90 -17.61 16.64
CA ALA A 375 -32.43 -16.96 15.40
C ALA A 375 -30.99 -16.43 15.48
N PHE A 376 -30.57 -15.88 16.62
CA PHE A 376 -29.16 -15.53 16.86
C PHE A 376 -28.29 -16.78 16.93
N ALA A 377 -28.74 -17.82 17.62
CA ALA A 377 -28.01 -19.08 17.73
C ALA A 377 -27.87 -19.79 16.39
N GLU A 378 -28.88 -19.70 15.52
CA GLU A 378 -28.86 -20.19 14.14
C GLU A 378 -27.95 -19.35 13.25
N LEU A 379 -27.99 -18.01 13.36
CA LEU A 379 -27.17 -17.13 12.54
C LEU A 379 -25.68 -17.20 12.90
N LEU A 380 -25.38 -17.34 14.18
CA LEU A 380 -24.03 -17.56 14.71
C LEU A 380 -23.60 -19.03 14.58
N GLN A 381 -24.54 -19.94 14.27
CA GLN A 381 -24.35 -21.40 14.22
C GLN A 381 -23.47 -21.86 15.37
N PHE A 382 -23.93 -21.72 16.63
CA PHE A 382 -23.26 -22.35 17.77
C PHE A 382 -23.28 -23.87 17.57
N THR A 383 -22.29 -24.42 16.86
CA THR A 383 -22.21 -25.83 16.56
C THR A 383 -21.83 -26.57 17.83
N GLY A 384 -22.83 -27.04 18.57
CA GLY A 384 -22.84 -28.22 19.47
C GLY A 384 -21.85 -28.29 20.66
N ILE A 385 -20.74 -27.56 20.65
CA ILE A 385 -19.66 -27.63 21.64
C ILE A 385 -19.63 -26.36 22.51
N GLU A 386 -20.15 -25.23 22.02
CA GLU A 386 -20.15 -23.96 22.78
C GLU A 386 -21.45 -23.15 22.64
N ARG A 387 -22.63 -23.73 22.94
CA ARG A 387 -23.71 -22.90 23.52
C ARG A 387 -23.27 -22.52 24.93
N LYS A 388 -22.32 -21.59 25.05
CA LYS A 388 -21.87 -21.06 26.34
C LYS A 388 -22.97 -20.13 26.83
N PRO A 389 -23.68 -20.46 27.93
CA PRO A 389 -24.74 -19.61 28.48
C PRO A 389 -24.23 -18.19 28.79
N GLU A 390 -22.93 -18.05 29.04
CA GLU A 390 -22.24 -16.77 29.24
C GLU A 390 -22.32 -15.84 28.02
N ILE A 391 -22.23 -16.36 26.79
CA ILE A 391 -22.31 -15.56 25.57
C ILE A 391 -23.78 -15.16 25.31
N GLU A 392 -24.72 -16.08 25.48
CA GLU A 392 -26.16 -15.79 25.37
C GLU A 392 -26.59 -14.74 26.40
N ASN A 393 -26.23 -14.92 27.67
CA ASN A 393 -26.51 -13.95 28.74
C ASN A 393 -25.86 -12.58 28.46
N ARG A 394 -24.65 -12.57 27.89
CA ARG A 394 -23.96 -11.34 27.50
C ARG A 394 -24.64 -10.64 26.33
N ILE A 395 -25.09 -11.38 25.31
CA ILE A 395 -25.85 -10.84 24.18
C ILE A 395 -27.14 -10.19 24.67
N VAL A 396 -27.91 -10.88 25.51
CA VAL A 396 -29.15 -10.35 26.11
C VAL A 396 -28.86 -9.06 26.87
N SER A 397 -27.89 -9.08 27.80
CA SER A 397 -27.55 -7.92 28.61
C SER A 397 -27.05 -6.72 27.81
N LEU A 398 -26.34 -6.95 26.69
CA LEU A 398 -25.83 -5.87 25.85
C LEU A 398 -26.89 -5.31 24.92
N ILE A 399 -27.81 -6.13 24.42
CA ILE A 399 -28.96 -5.68 23.62
C ILE A 399 -29.89 -4.80 24.47
N GLU A 400 -30.16 -5.18 25.73
CA GLU A 400 -30.91 -4.33 26.67
C GLU A 400 -30.25 -2.96 26.91
N GLN A 401 -28.91 -2.91 26.87
CA GLN A 401 -28.14 -1.67 27.04
C GLN A 401 -27.96 -0.87 25.74
N LEU A 402 -28.34 -1.42 24.59
CA LEU A 402 -28.06 -0.86 23.27
C LEU A 402 -28.66 0.55 23.09
N PRO A 403 -29.93 0.83 23.48
CA PRO A 403 -30.50 2.17 23.35
C PRO A 403 -29.70 3.21 24.14
N ARG A 404 -29.31 2.87 25.39
CA ARG A 404 -28.48 3.74 26.23
C ARG A 404 -27.10 3.98 25.63
N ARG A 405 -26.44 2.94 25.10
CA ARG A 405 -25.11 3.07 24.48
C ARG A 405 -25.14 3.91 23.21
N ARG A 406 -26.16 3.74 22.36
CA ARG A 406 -26.40 4.59 21.18
C ARG A 406 -26.58 6.06 21.59
N LYS A 407 -27.41 6.33 22.60
CA LYS A 407 -27.59 7.68 23.17
C LYS A 407 -26.28 8.29 23.67
N ASP A 408 -25.54 7.56 24.49
CA ASP A 408 -24.29 8.03 25.07
C ASP A 408 -23.25 8.33 23.97
N TYR A 409 -23.15 7.50 22.93
CA TYR A 409 -22.27 7.74 21.78
C TYR A 409 -22.67 8.98 20.99
N ILE A 410 -23.94 9.08 20.58
CA ILE A 410 -24.43 10.23 19.80
C ILE A 410 -24.26 11.53 20.58
N TYR A 411 -24.58 11.52 21.88
CA TYR A 411 -24.32 12.66 22.75
C TYR A 411 -22.84 13.05 22.75
N GLN A 412 -21.94 12.09 22.94
CA GLN A 412 -20.50 12.34 22.97
C GLN A 412 -19.96 12.89 21.65
N VAL A 413 -20.49 12.42 20.51
CA VAL A 413 -20.16 12.97 19.19
C VAL A 413 -20.58 14.43 19.07
N ILE A 414 -21.79 14.77 19.52
CA ILE A 414 -22.28 16.16 19.52
C ILE A 414 -21.47 17.01 20.50
N GLU A 415 -21.11 16.46 21.67
CA GLU A 415 -20.29 17.13 22.69
C GLU A 415 -18.90 17.49 22.16
N ASN A 416 -18.24 16.55 21.50
CA ASN A 416 -16.90 16.73 20.96
C ASN A 416 -16.85 17.72 19.78
N ASN A 417 -17.92 17.75 18.96
CA ASN A 417 -17.98 18.60 17.77
C ASN A 417 -18.69 19.94 18.01
N PHE A 418 -19.22 20.17 19.22
CA PHE A 418 -20.07 21.30 19.63
C PHE A 418 -21.40 21.42 18.88
N VAL A 419 -21.39 21.34 17.54
CA VAL A 419 -22.56 21.35 16.67
C VAL A 419 -22.35 20.29 15.58
N THR A 420 -23.30 19.37 15.43
CA THR A 420 -23.21 18.29 14.44
C THR A 420 -24.48 18.23 13.61
N SER A 421 -24.37 18.06 12.30
CA SER A 421 -25.54 17.89 11.42
C SER A 421 -26.08 16.47 11.50
N PHE A 422 -27.37 16.29 11.18
CA PHE A 422 -27.98 14.95 11.05
C PHE A 422 -27.19 14.04 10.10
N ALA A 423 -26.80 14.57 8.92
CA ALA A 423 -26.03 13.83 7.93
C ALA A 423 -24.65 13.38 8.45
N GLN A 424 -23.97 14.23 9.22
CA GLN A 424 -22.70 13.87 9.83
C GLN A 424 -22.88 12.83 10.93
N LEU A 425 -23.90 12.95 11.78
CA LEU A 425 -24.21 11.93 12.79
C LEU A 425 -24.54 10.58 12.15
N GLN A 426 -25.30 10.58 11.06
CA GLN A 426 -25.60 9.37 10.30
C GLN A 426 -24.33 8.72 9.74
N LEU A 427 -23.42 9.52 9.19
CA LEU A 427 -22.15 9.05 8.65
C LEU A 427 -21.20 8.52 9.75
N GLU A 428 -21.17 9.16 10.91
CA GLU A 428 -20.27 8.79 12.02
C GLU A 428 -20.77 7.62 12.87
N SER A 429 -22.08 7.38 12.89
CA SER A 429 -22.72 6.31 13.68
C SER A 429 -23.14 5.10 12.85
N GLU A 430 -23.26 5.27 11.52
CA GLU A 430 -23.85 4.29 10.59
C GLU A 430 -25.25 3.80 10.99
N LEU A 431 -25.95 4.54 11.85
CA LEU A 431 -27.33 4.26 12.23
C LEU A 431 -28.27 4.51 11.04
N SER A 432 -29.38 3.76 11.02
CA SER A 432 -30.46 4.03 10.09
C SER A 432 -31.05 5.43 10.36
N GLU A 433 -31.67 6.03 9.35
CA GLU A 433 -32.32 7.34 9.51
C GLU A 433 -33.39 7.31 10.62
N THR A 434 -34.12 6.20 10.73
CA THR A 434 -35.14 5.98 11.77
C THR A 434 -34.50 5.90 13.15
N ASP A 435 -33.50 5.03 13.35
CA ASP A 435 -32.85 4.85 14.67
C ASP A 435 -32.18 6.14 15.15
N LEU A 436 -31.51 6.86 14.24
CA LEU A 436 -30.86 8.11 14.60
C LEU A 436 -31.89 9.18 14.99
N THR A 437 -33.03 9.22 14.30
CA THR A 437 -34.11 10.16 14.63
C THR A 437 -34.68 9.87 16.02
N ASP A 438 -34.89 8.60 16.37
CA ASP A 438 -35.42 8.21 17.67
C ASP A 438 -34.44 8.56 18.80
N VAL A 439 -33.15 8.23 18.62
CA VAL A 439 -32.07 8.59 19.57
C VAL A 439 -32.00 10.10 19.79
N LEU A 440 -32.12 10.89 18.71
CA LEU A 440 -32.07 12.35 18.80
C LEU A 440 -33.32 12.93 19.45
N ASN A 441 -34.51 12.39 19.17
CA ASN A 441 -35.75 12.80 19.81
C ASN A 441 -35.74 12.51 21.31
N GLU A 442 -35.18 11.38 21.75
CA GLU A 442 -35.00 11.06 23.17
C GLU A 442 -34.00 12.02 23.85
N LEU A 443 -32.83 12.25 23.22
CA LEU A 443 -31.80 13.16 23.75
C LEU A 443 -32.28 14.62 23.83
N GLU A 444 -33.14 15.04 22.91
CA GLU A 444 -33.75 16.38 22.84
C GLU A 444 -34.95 16.52 23.80
N GLY A 445 -35.86 15.54 23.81
CA GLY A 445 -37.12 15.60 24.55
C GLY A 445 -37.02 15.13 25.99
N GLU A 446 -36.57 13.90 26.22
CA GLU A 446 -36.59 13.26 27.55
C GLU A 446 -35.40 13.68 28.41
N ASP A 447 -34.20 13.70 27.81
CA ASP A 447 -32.95 13.99 28.52
C ASP A 447 -32.63 15.50 28.56
N GLY A 448 -33.15 16.29 27.62
CA GLY A 448 -32.84 17.72 27.48
C GLY A 448 -31.32 18.01 27.35
N ARG A 449 -30.57 17.02 26.87
CA ARG A 449 -29.10 17.02 26.80
C ARG A 449 -28.58 17.67 25.53
N ILE A 450 -29.38 17.63 24.47
CA ILE A 450 -29.08 18.28 23.19
C ILE A 450 -30.27 19.12 22.74
N ARG A 451 -30.03 20.01 21.78
CA ARG A 451 -31.07 20.84 21.18
C ARG A 451 -30.87 20.90 19.67
N ARG A 452 -31.98 20.92 18.93
CA ARG A 452 -32.00 21.20 17.49
C ARG A 452 -31.83 22.70 17.22
N VAL A 453 -30.88 23.03 16.36
CA VAL A 453 -30.52 24.38 15.93
C VAL A 453 -30.98 24.53 14.48
N ASP A 454 -32.26 24.81 14.27
CA ASP A 454 -32.78 25.11 12.93
C ASP A 454 -32.79 26.62 12.66
N ALA A 455 -32.16 27.00 11.54
CA ALA A 455 -32.32 28.29 10.90
C ALA A 455 -33.68 28.33 10.18
N SER A 456 -34.63 29.10 10.73
CA SER A 456 -35.90 29.50 10.10
C SER A 456 -36.88 28.39 9.67
N GLY A 457 -37.83 28.06 10.55
CA GLY A 457 -39.14 27.48 10.19
C GLY A 457 -39.29 25.99 10.47
N SER A 458 -40.43 25.62 11.07
CA SER A 458 -40.78 24.29 11.60
C SER A 458 -40.98 23.17 10.56
N ASP A 459 -40.51 23.34 9.33
CA ASP A 459 -40.75 22.41 8.20
C ASP A 459 -39.44 21.96 7.50
N SER A 460 -38.27 22.13 8.13
CA SER A 460 -37.00 21.64 7.57
C SER A 460 -36.95 20.11 7.53
N LYS A 461 -36.45 19.56 6.41
CA LYS A 461 -36.23 18.11 6.28
C LYS A 461 -35.18 17.64 7.30
N PRO A 462 -35.29 16.41 7.86
CA PRO A 462 -34.37 15.89 8.88
C PRO A 462 -32.89 16.04 8.52
N GLY A 463 -32.54 15.86 7.24
CA GLY A 463 -31.17 15.99 6.74
C GLY A 463 -30.54 17.40 6.80
N GLN A 464 -31.28 18.44 7.17
CA GLN A 464 -30.79 19.82 7.30
C GLN A 464 -30.69 20.30 8.76
N SER A 465 -31.09 19.47 9.72
CA SER A 465 -31.06 19.84 11.14
C SER A 465 -29.66 19.72 11.73
N TYR A 466 -29.33 20.67 12.61
CA TYR A 466 -28.10 20.68 13.40
C TYR A 466 -28.43 20.43 14.86
N PHE A 467 -27.54 19.77 15.59
CA PHE A 467 -27.71 19.44 17.00
C PHE A 467 -26.55 19.98 17.82
N LYS A 468 -26.84 20.54 18.99
CA LYS A 468 -25.85 21.11 19.91
C LYS A 468 -26.08 20.61 21.33
N VAL A 469 -25.01 20.38 22.09
CA VAL A 469 -25.11 20.03 23.52
C VAL A 469 -25.67 21.20 24.32
N GLN A 470 -26.68 20.91 25.14
CA GLN A 470 -27.25 21.82 26.10
C GLN A 470 -26.63 21.57 27.48
N ASP A 471 -25.87 22.55 27.99
CA ASP A 471 -25.38 22.53 29.36
C ASP A 471 -26.36 23.30 30.25
N SER A 472 -27.14 22.56 31.03
CA SER A 472 -28.15 23.12 31.94
C SER A 472 -27.55 24.00 33.05
N GLN A 473 -26.25 23.90 33.32
CA GLN A 473 -25.55 24.70 34.33
C GLN A 473 -24.92 25.99 33.78
N LYS A 474 -24.79 26.15 32.45
CA LYS A 474 -24.20 27.36 31.83
C LYS A 474 -24.85 28.65 32.31
N LEU A 475 -26.19 28.68 32.40
CA LEU A 475 -26.92 29.87 32.86
C LEU A 475 -26.57 30.23 34.31
N HIS A 476 -26.57 29.25 35.21
CA HIS A 476 -26.25 29.47 36.62
C HIS A 476 -24.77 29.84 36.82
N THR A 477 -23.86 29.18 36.11
CA THR A 477 -22.43 29.50 36.12
C THR A 477 -22.16 30.91 35.62
N PHE A 478 -22.82 31.30 34.53
CA PHE A 478 -22.75 32.67 34.02
C PHE A 478 -23.30 33.69 35.02
N GLN A 479 -24.46 33.43 35.63
CA GLN A 479 -25.02 34.27 36.69
C GLN A 479 -24.09 34.40 37.91
N ALA A 480 -23.41 33.32 38.30
CA ALA A 480 -22.45 33.33 39.40
C ALA A 480 -21.19 34.16 39.05
N ILE A 481 -20.69 34.07 37.81
CA ILE A 481 -19.58 34.89 37.32
C ILE A 481 -19.97 36.38 37.32
N LEU A 482 -21.15 36.72 36.80
CA LEU A 482 -21.66 38.08 36.80
C LEU A 482 -21.81 38.64 38.22
N SER A 483 -22.34 37.85 39.15
CA SER A 483 -22.51 38.25 40.55
C SER A 483 -21.17 38.47 41.26
N LYS A 484 -20.15 37.66 40.93
CA LYS A 484 -18.79 37.83 41.46
C LYS A 484 -18.11 39.09 40.91
N LEU A 485 -18.33 39.40 39.63
CA LEU A 485 -17.85 40.63 39.00
C LEU A 485 -18.52 41.87 39.59
N ALA A 486 -19.83 41.81 39.88
CA ALA A 486 -20.57 42.92 40.48
C ALA A 486 -20.13 43.22 41.92
N SER A 487 -19.66 42.21 42.65
CA SER A 487 -19.31 42.32 44.08
C SER A 487 -17.84 42.64 44.37
N SER A 488 -16.96 42.69 43.36
CA SER A 488 -15.53 43.00 43.51
C SER A 488 -15.18 44.31 42.80
N PRO A 489 -14.73 45.38 43.50
CA PRO A 489 -14.34 46.63 42.84
C PRO A 489 -13.13 46.39 41.92
N PRO A 490 -13.08 46.96 40.70
CA PRO A 490 -12.05 46.61 39.73
C PRO A 490 -10.70 47.25 40.11
N PRO A 491 -9.64 46.47 40.38
CA PRO A 491 -8.30 47.01 40.57
C PRO A 491 -7.73 47.37 39.20
N SER A 492 -7.73 48.66 38.83
CA SER A 492 -6.95 49.24 37.71
C SER A 492 -6.80 48.34 36.46
N GLN A 493 -7.89 47.74 35.96
CA GLN A 493 -7.79 46.84 34.82
C GLN A 493 -7.78 47.62 33.49
N ARG A 494 -6.85 47.22 32.60
CA ARG A 494 -6.39 47.98 31.43
C ARG A 494 -7.35 48.08 30.23
N TYR A 495 -8.52 47.42 30.21
CA TYR A 495 -9.33 47.33 28.97
C TYR A 495 -10.86 47.28 29.23
N PRO A 496 -11.50 48.41 29.58
CA PRO A 496 -12.92 48.44 29.92
C PRO A 496 -13.87 48.14 28.75
N ALA A 497 -13.51 48.52 27.52
CA ALA A 497 -14.31 48.24 26.32
C ALA A 497 -14.42 46.73 26.02
N ALA A 498 -13.32 45.99 26.21
CA ALA A 498 -13.28 44.55 25.95
C ALA A 498 -14.19 43.75 26.89
N TRP A 499 -14.37 44.22 28.13
CA TRP A 499 -15.30 43.61 29.08
C TRP A 499 -16.77 43.76 28.63
N TRP A 500 -17.12 44.89 28.04
CA TRP A 500 -18.47 45.13 27.51
C TRP A 500 -18.76 44.29 26.28
N GLU A 501 -17.82 44.22 25.34
CA GLU A 501 -17.93 43.33 24.18
C GLU A 501 -18.06 41.86 24.62
N LEU A 502 -17.32 41.45 25.65
CA LEU A 502 -17.40 40.09 26.19
C LEU A 502 -18.75 39.80 26.86
N LEU A 503 -19.35 40.78 27.56
CA LEU A 503 -20.68 40.64 28.16
C LEU A 503 -21.78 40.55 27.10
N ASP A 504 -21.73 41.42 26.07
CA ASP A 504 -22.69 41.40 24.97
C ASP A 504 -22.56 40.13 24.11
N LEU A 505 -21.33 39.68 23.85
CA LEU A 505 -21.08 38.41 23.19
C LEU A 505 -21.62 37.24 24.01
N SER A 506 -21.37 37.22 25.32
CA SER A 506 -21.86 36.18 26.22
C SER A 506 -23.39 36.17 26.28
N LYS A 507 -24.02 37.34 26.27
CA LYS A 507 -25.48 37.50 26.16
C LYS A 507 -25.99 36.92 24.85
N LYS A 508 -25.39 37.27 23.72
CA LYS A 508 -25.77 36.74 22.41
C LYS A 508 -25.65 35.21 22.37
N LEU A 509 -24.53 34.66 22.84
CA LEU A 509 -24.28 33.21 22.89
C LEU A 509 -25.29 32.46 23.77
N LEU A 510 -25.68 33.02 24.92
CA LEU A 510 -26.73 32.43 25.76
C LEU A 510 -28.12 32.50 25.12
N SER A 511 -28.38 33.56 24.34
CA SER A 511 -29.63 33.69 23.56
C SER A 511 -29.71 32.64 22.49
N ASP A 512 -28.60 32.46 21.77
CA ASP A 512 -28.45 31.48 20.71
C ASP A 512 -28.59 30.05 21.30
N ASP A 513 -28.08 29.85 22.53
CA ASP A 513 -28.26 28.62 23.31
C ASP A 513 -29.69 28.42 23.87
N GLY A 514 -30.61 29.37 23.64
CA GLY A 514 -32.03 29.23 23.98
C GLY A 514 -32.38 29.58 25.42
N PHE A 515 -31.44 30.19 26.15
CA PHE A 515 -31.75 30.74 27.46
C PHE A 515 -32.53 32.03 27.29
N GLU A 516 -33.69 32.12 27.95
CA GLU A 516 -34.43 33.38 28.08
C GLU A 516 -33.61 34.36 28.93
N ILE A 517 -32.80 35.18 28.27
CA ILE A 517 -31.96 36.20 28.92
C ILE A 517 -32.76 37.22 29.72
N SER A 518 -34.04 37.39 29.39
CA SER A 518 -34.98 38.17 30.19
C SER A 518 -35.09 37.69 31.65
N LYS A 519 -34.64 36.47 31.96
CA LYS A 519 -34.55 35.89 33.31
C LYS A 519 -33.20 36.13 34.01
N ILE A 520 -32.16 36.57 33.30
CA ILE A 520 -30.93 37.08 33.95
C ILE A 520 -31.31 38.47 34.45
N SER A 521 -31.37 38.66 35.78
CA SER A 521 -32.00 39.86 36.36
C SER A 521 -31.39 41.13 35.76
N ASN A 522 -32.24 41.95 35.13
CA ASN A 522 -31.83 43.25 34.60
C ASN A 522 -31.11 44.08 35.68
N GLU A 523 -31.46 43.88 36.95
CA GLU A 523 -30.79 44.45 38.12
C GLU A 523 -29.29 44.16 38.21
N LEU A 524 -28.84 42.94 37.86
CA LEU A 524 -27.43 42.56 37.92
C LEU A 524 -26.62 43.22 36.80
N LEU A 525 -27.20 43.29 35.60
CA LEU A 525 -26.59 43.95 34.44
C LEU A 525 -26.57 45.48 34.60
N ASP A 526 -27.64 46.05 35.17
CA ASP A 526 -27.71 47.47 35.48
C ASP A 526 -26.76 47.87 36.62
N SER A 527 -26.56 46.99 37.61
CA SER A 527 -25.57 47.18 38.68
C SER A 527 -24.13 47.15 38.15
N LEU A 528 -23.79 46.21 37.26
CA LEU A 528 -22.50 46.18 36.57
C LEU A 528 -22.31 47.45 35.73
N ARG A 529 -23.35 47.88 35.01
CA ARG A 529 -23.34 49.13 34.23
C ARG A 529 -23.10 50.36 35.10
N GLY A 530 -23.73 50.42 36.28
CA GLY A 530 -23.48 51.46 37.28
C GLY A 530 -22.02 51.49 37.73
N HIS A 531 -21.46 50.33 38.10
CA HIS A 531 -20.08 50.23 38.59
C HIS A 531 -19.02 50.61 37.56
N PHE A 532 -19.17 50.22 36.29
CA PHE A 532 -18.22 50.59 35.24
C PHE A 532 -18.34 52.07 34.84
N THR A 533 -19.54 52.65 34.89
CA THR A 533 -19.75 54.07 34.60
C THR A 533 -19.15 54.96 35.69
N GLU A 534 -19.30 54.58 36.96
CA GLU A 534 -18.70 55.29 38.11
C GLU A 534 -17.16 55.23 38.13
N ALA A 535 -16.56 54.19 37.55
CA ALA A 535 -15.11 54.03 37.42
C ALA A 535 -14.48 54.84 36.26
N GLY A 536 -15.26 55.65 35.54
CA GLY A 536 -14.77 56.41 34.37
C GLY A 536 -14.44 55.54 33.15
N MET A 537 -14.92 54.30 33.16
CA MET A 537 -14.63 53.25 32.18
C MET A 537 -15.74 53.19 31.12
N SER A 538 -15.83 54.25 30.32
CA SER A 538 -16.74 54.29 29.16
C SER A 538 -16.27 53.26 28.10
N PRO A 539 -17.17 52.60 27.35
CA PRO A 539 -16.82 51.72 26.22
C PRO A 539 -15.92 52.37 25.14
N ASP A 540 -15.72 53.69 25.18
CA ASP A 540 -14.98 54.45 24.17
C ASP A 540 -13.47 54.69 24.48
N ALA A 541 -12.94 54.21 25.61
CA ALA A 541 -11.55 54.52 26.02
C ALA A 541 -10.53 53.48 25.52
N SER A 542 -9.60 53.87 24.64
CA SER A 542 -8.56 52.99 24.05
C SER A 542 -7.12 53.49 24.31
N THR A 543 -6.26 52.70 24.98
CA THR A 543 -4.77 52.76 24.89
C THR A 543 -4.04 51.50 25.41
N ALA A 544 -3.36 50.79 24.50
CA ALA A 544 -1.92 50.44 24.38
C ALA A 544 -1.10 49.50 25.36
N THR A 545 -0.27 48.65 24.71
CA THR A 545 1.13 48.16 24.95
C THR A 545 1.46 46.76 25.55
N SER A 546 2.05 45.87 24.72
CA SER A 546 3.24 45.04 25.03
C SER A 546 3.95 44.48 23.76
N ASP A 547 5.29 44.59 23.72
CA ASP A 547 6.28 44.40 22.63
C ASP A 547 6.28 43.14 21.70
N ASP A 548 5.25 42.28 21.68
CA ASP A 548 4.91 41.45 20.49
C ASP A 548 4.07 42.25 19.45
N ASP A 549 4.11 43.57 19.64
CA ASP A 549 3.15 44.59 19.19
C ASP A 549 3.60 45.37 17.96
N ALA A 550 4.67 45.00 17.25
CA ALA A 550 5.07 45.74 16.05
C ALA A 550 3.87 45.82 15.10
N PRO A 551 3.22 47.00 14.93
CA PRO A 551 1.98 47.07 14.20
C PRO A 551 2.26 46.65 12.77
N MET A 552 1.42 45.78 12.24
CA MET A 552 1.42 45.55 10.79
C MET A 552 1.11 46.90 10.15
N GLU A 553 2.01 47.34 9.28
CA GLU A 553 1.90 48.63 8.62
C GLU A 553 1.71 48.44 7.12
N ILE A 554 0.66 49.04 6.57
CA ILE A 554 0.44 49.19 5.13
C ILE A 554 0.31 50.68 4.85
N VAL A 555 1.13 51.22 3.96
CA VAL A 555 1.06 52.61 3.51
C VAL A 555 0.22 52.66 2.24
N LEU A 556 -0.97 53.27 2.32
CA LEU A 556 -1.87 53.50 1.19
C LEU A 556 -1.83 54.97 0.77
N ALA A 557 -1.37 55.28 -0.45
CA ALA A 557 -1.37 56.65 -0.99
C ALA A 557 -0.85 57.71 0.03
N GLN A 558 0.28 57.42 0.70
CA GLN A 558 0.92 58.20 1.77
C GLN A 558 0.26 58.15 3.16
N ASN A 559 -0.84 57.40 3.36
CA ASN A 559 -1.45 57.18 4.67
C ASN A 559 -1.00 55.84 5.27
N PRO A 560 -0.22 55.85 6.37
CA PRO A 560 0.15 54.62 7.06
C PRO A 560 -1.04 54.06 7.86
N ILE A 561 -1.51 52.88 7.48
CA ILE A 561 -2.47 52.09 8.23
C ILE A 561 -1.70 51.13 9.11
N ARG A 562 -1.79 51.35 10.42
CA ARG A 562 -1.17 50.51 11.44
C ARG A 562 -2.23 49.68 12.14
N ALA A 563 -1.96 48.40 12.36
CA ALA A 563 -2.86 47.53 13.12
C ALA A 563 -2.10 46.44 13.89
N HIS A 564 -2.61 46.09 15.07
CA HIS A 564 -1.99 45.09 15.95
C HIS A 564 -2.55 43.67 15.75
N SER A 565 -3.60 43.50 14.95
CA SER A 565 -4.23 42.22 14.65
C SER A 565 -4.65 42.13 13.19
N VAL A 566 -4.76 40.90 12.67
CA VAL A 566 -5.21 40.63 11.28
C VAL A 566 -6.59 41.23 11.05
N ARG A 567 -7.51 41.05 12.01
CA ARG A 567 -8.83 41.70 12.00
C ARG A 567 -8.73 43.21 11.88
N SER A 568 -7.97 43.87 12.76
CA SER A 568 -7.87 45.33 12.75
C SER A 568 -7.19 45.87 11.49
N LEU A 569 -6.30 45.12 10.87
CA LEU A 569 -5.66 45.53 9.62
C LEU A 569 -6.66 45.48 8.47
N LEU A 570 -7.35 44.35 8.30
CA LEU A 570 -8.35 44.13 7.26
C LEU A 570 -9.47 45.17 7.33
N THR A 571 -10.02 45.41 8.54
CA THR A 571 -11.11 46.39 8.70
C THR A 571 -10.67 47.84 8.48
N ARG A 572 -9.48 48.24 8.97
CA ARG A 572 -8.95 49.61 8.75
C ARG A 572 -8.61 49.88 7.30
N VAL A 573 -8.05 48.90 6.60
CA VAL A 573 -7.81 48.99 5.15
C VAL A 573 -9.14 49.16 4.43
N TRP A 574 -10.15 48.36 4.78
CA TRP A 574 -11.49 48.48 4.20
C TRP A 574 -12.15 49.83 4.47
N ASP A 575 -12.00 50.36 5.69
CA ASP A 575 -12.51 51.68 6.04
C ASP A 575 -11.78 52.79 5.29
N GLU A 576 -10.47 52.67 5.08
CA GLU A 576 -9.70 53.62 4.29
C GLU A 576 -10.11 53.61 2.81
N LEU A 577 -10.34 52.43 2.23
CA LEU A 577 -10.88 52.28 0.86
C LEU A 577 -12.25 52.95 0.74
N ALA A 578 -13.14 52.72 1.71
CA ALA A 578 -14.45 53.37 1.75
C ALA A 578 -14.34 54.90 1.91
N ARG A 579 -13.41 55.37 2.76
CA ARG A 579 -13.16 56.80 3.01
C ARG A 579 -12.58 57.52 1.79
N THR A 580 -11.73 56.84 1.03
CA THR A 580 -11.11 57.35 -0.20
C THR A 580 -12.03 57.19 -1.42
N HIS A 581 -13.26 56.70 -1.22
CA HIS A 581 -14.26 56.48 -2.26
C HIS A 581 -13.77 55.56 -3.39
N ILE A 582 -12.94 54.57 -3.05
CA ILE A 582 -12.48 53.55 -3.97
C ILE A 582 -13.59 52.50 -4.09
N ASP A 583 -13.98 52.18 -5.33
CA ASP A 583 -14.98 51.15 -5.60
C ASP A 583 -14.42 49.78 -5.23
N THR A 584 -14.96 49.17 -4.18
CA THR A 584 -14.52 47.86 -3.67
C THR A 584 -15.30 46.69 -4.25
N SER A 585 -16.34 46.94 -5.06
CA SER A 585 -17.11 45.90 -5.75
C SER A 585 -16.24 44.92 -6.56
N PRO A 586 -15.13 45.34 -7.22
CA PRO A 586 -14.28 44.44 -8.01
C PRO A 586 -13.55 43.36 -7.20
N VAL A 587 -13.42 43.50 -5.88
CA VAL A 587 -12.72 42.54 -5.01
C VAL A 587 -13.66 41.75 -4.12
N ILE A 588 -14.97 41.73 -4.38
CA ILE A 588 -15.93 40.92 -3.61
C ILE A 588 -16.56 39.87 -4.54
N PRO A 589 -16.23 38.57 -4.42
CA PRO A 589 -15.23 37.99 -3.50
C PRO A 589 -13.78 38.19 -3.94
N PHE A 590 -12.86 38.22 -2.98
CA PHE A 590 -11.41 38.19 -3.23
C PHE A 590 -10.89 36.80 -2.85
N SER A 591 -10.41 36.03 -3.84
CA SER A 591 -9.77 34.74 -3.62
C SER A 591 -8.35 34.90 -3.09
N ILE A 592 -8.01 34.14 -2.03
CA ILE A 592 -6.62 33.87 -1.65
C ILE A 592 -6.06 32.64 -2.39
N GLY A 593 -6.93 31.73 -2.84
CA GLY A 593 -6.59 30.63 -3.76
C GLY A 593 -7.84 30.03 -4.42
N ARG A 594 -7.70 28.97 -5.22
CA ARG A 594 -8.78 28.37 -6.04
C ARG A 594 -10.11 28.11 -5.33
N THR A 595 -10.09 27.69 -4.07
CA THR A 595 -11.31 27.45 -3.30
C THR A 595 -11.51 28.44 -2.15
N ARG A 596 -10.49 29.20 -1.76
CA ARG A 596 -10.49 30.00 -0.53
C ARG A 596 -10.59 31.49 -0.83
N TYR A 597 -11.46 32.18 -0.10
CA TYR A 597 -11.62 33.63 -0.18
C TYR A 597 -10.96 34.32 1.02
N LEU A 598 -10.23 35.42 0.78
CA LEU A 598 -9.89 36.41 1.81
C LEU A 598 -11.14 37.15 2.26
N LEU A 599 -12.01 37.45 1.29
CA LEU A 599 -13.11 38.39 1.41
C LEU A 599 -14.28 37.89 0.58
N ASN A 600 -15.50 37.89 1.11
CA ASN A 600 -16.71 37.55 0.36
C ASN A 600 -17.94 38.24 0.96
N SER A 601 -19.05 38.32 0.21
CA SER A 601 -20.34 38.82 0.71
C SER A 601 -21.03 37.86 1.70
N ARG A 602 -20.53 36.63 1.81
CA ARG A 602 -20.98 35.60 2.77
C ARG A 602 -19.76 34.92 3.40
N PRO A 603 -19.84 34.39 4.64
CA PRO A 603 -18.70 33.77 5.34
C PRO A 603 -18.40 32.34 4.84
N TYR A 604 -18.41 32.14 3.52
CA TYR A 604 -18.17 30.87 2.85
C TYR A 604 -17.15 31.03 1.72
N HIS A 605 -16.31 30.02 1.58
CA HIS A 605 -15.37 29.80 0.50
C HIS A 605 -16.08 29.33 -0.79
N ALA A 606 -15.37 29.27 -1.92
CA ALA A 606 -15.95 28.90 -3.22
C ALA A 606 -16.49 27.46 -3.28
N ASN A 607 -16.00 26.60 -2.39
CA ASN A 607 -16.40 25.20 -2.23
C ASN A 607 -17.47 25.00 -1.12
N ASP A 608 -18.18 26.05 -0.73
CA ASP A 608 -19.19 26.07 0.34
C ASP A 608 -18.67 25.73 1.75
N THR A 609 -17.34 25.64 1.95
CA THR A 609 -16.79 25.53 3.30
C THR A 609 -16.85 26.88 4.02
N PRO A 610 -17.26 26.94 5.30
CA PRO A 610 -17.31 28.20 6.03
C PRO A 610 -15.90 28.74 6.26
N PHE A 611 -15.76 30.05 6.37
CA PHE A 611 -14.51 30.66 6.83
C PHE A 611 -14.16 30.11 8.21
N ALA A 612 -12.89 29.75 8.41
CA ALA A 612 -12.41 29.24 9.68
C ALA A 612 -12.48 30.30 10.78
N THR A 613 -12.26 31.58 10.43
CA THR A 613 -12.46 32.70 11.34
C THR A 613 -13.04 33.90 10.60
N PRO A 614 -14.38 33.99 10.43
CA PRO A 614 -15.01 35.09 9.72
C PRO A 614 -14.96 36.40 10.52
N ILE A 615 -14.64 37.49 9.83
CA ILE A 615 -14.75 38.87 10.32
C ILE A 615 -15.81 39.56 9.49
N GLU A 616 -17.00 39.73 10.07
CA GLU A 616 -18.02 40.60 9.49
C GLU A 616 -17.60 42.07 9.66
N HIS A 617 -17.55 42.82 8.57
CA HIS A 617 -17.28 44.26 8.59
C HIS A 617 -18.07 44.95 7.49
N LYS A 618 -19.11 45.70 7.89
CA LYS A 618 -20.12 46.28 6.99
C LYS A 618 -20.80 45.17 6.18
N ASP A 619 -20.67 45.19 4.86
CA ASP A 619 -21.44 44.37 3.92
C ASP A 619 -20.64 43.16 3.43
N VAL A 620 -19.51 42.86 4.09
CA VAL A 620 -18.53 41.86 3.67
C VAL A 620 -17.98 41.07 4.86
N TYR A 621 -17.46 39.87 4.58
CA TYR A 621 -16.81 38.96 5.52
C TYR A 621 -15.38 38.71 5.11
N PHE A 622 -14.41 38.88 6.03
CA PHE A 622 -13.02 38.49 5.82
C PHE A 622 -12.65 37.17 6.50
N GLU A 623 -11.73 36.39 5.93
CA GLU A 623 -11.10 35.24 6.57
C GLU A 623 -9.89 35.69 7.39
N ALA A 624 -9.93 35.47 8.71
CA ALA A 624 -8.88 35.87 9.64
C ALA A 624 -7.87 34.77 9.97
N ASN A 625 -8.10 33.52 9.54
CA ASN A 625 -7.20 32.39 9.78
C ASN A 625 -5.97 32.44 8.86
N LEU A 626 -5.22 33.54 8.97
CA LEU A 626 -4.01 33.86 8.22
C LEU A 626 -2.93 34.37 9.18
N THR A 627 -1.68 34.04 8.87
CA THR A 627 -0.53 34.62 9.60
C THR A 627 -0.35 36.10 9.25
N ARG A 628 0.30 36.90 10.13
CA ARG A 628 0.54 38.34 9.90
C ARG A 628 1.18 38.62 8.53
N SER A 629 2.18 37.81 8.13
CA SER A 629 2.86 37.93 6.83
C SER A 629 1.96 37.55 5.65
N GLN A 630 1.14 36.50 5.77
CA GLN A 630 0.15 36.15 4.74
C GLN A 630 -0.88 37.25 4.57
N THR A 631 -1.44 37.76 5.66
CA THR A 631 -2.40 38.87 5.64
C THR A 631 -1.84 40.10 4.94
N LEU A 632 -0.59 40.49 5.24
CA LEU A 632 0.05 41.63 4.58
C LEU A 632 0.19 41.42 3.06
N ASN A 633 0.64 40.25 2.63
CA ASN A 633 0.79 39.92 1.21
C ASN A 633 -0.55 39.92 0.47
N GLU A 634 -1.57 39.30 1.06
CA GLU A 634 -2.88 39.15 0.44
C GLU A 634 -3.65 40.48 0.41
N ILE A 635 -3.52 41.32 1.44
CA ILE A 635 -4.06 42.68 1.40
C ILE A 635 -3.35 43.51 0.33
N MET A 636 -2.03 43.45 0.20
CA MET A 636 -1.32 44.16 -0.87
C MET A 636 -1.77 43.69 -2.26
N ARG A 637 -2.05 42.40 -2.43
CA ARG A 637 -2.63 41.84 -3.66
C ARG A 637 -4.02 42.40 -3.94
N MET A 638 -4.88 42.44 -2.92
CA MET A 638 -6.24 43.01 -3.01
C MET A 638 -6.21 44.49 -3.39
N LEU A 639 -5.31 45.27 -2.78
CA LEU A 639 -5.13 46.69 -3.06
C LEU A 639 -4.60 46.93 -4.47
N ALA A 640 -3.68 46.09 -4.94
CA ALA A 640 -3.21 46.12 -6.32
C ALA A 640 -4.34 45.84 -7.33
N THR A 641 -5.26 44.91 -7.03
CA THR A 641 -6.46 44.65 -7.86
C THR A 641 -7.40 45.86 -7.92
N LEU A 642 -7.44 46.67 -6.87
CA LEU A 642 -8.19 47.93 -6.83
C LEU A 642 -7.44 49.11 -7.47
N GLY A 643 -6.22 48.89 -8.01
CA GLY A 643 -5.38 49.95 -8.56
C GLY A 643 -4.81 50.91 -7.51
N VAL A 644 -4.71 50.47 -6.25
CA VAL A 644 -4.25 51.29 -5.13
C VAL A 644 -2.78 50.98 -4.83
N GLU A 645 -1.92 52.00 -4.93
CA GLU A 645 -0.52 51.87 -4.53
C GLU A 645 -0.40 51.64 -3.01
N ALA A 646 0.17 50.49 -2.65
CA ALA A 646 0.36 50.04 -1.29
C ALA A 646 1.79 49.54 -1.07
N SER A 647 2.39 49.83 0.08
CA SER A 647 3.67 49.25 0.49
C SER A 647 3.66 48.88 1.97
N SER A 648 4.50 47.92 2.37
CA SER A 648 4.65 47.54 3.77
C SER A 648 6.14 47.41 4.13
N PRO A 649 6.62 48.04 5.21
CA PRO A 649 7.98 47.83 5.70
C PRO A 649 8.19 46.41 6.28
N ASN A 650 7.11 45.65 6.47
CA ASN A 650 7.12 44.29 7.02
C ASN A 650 7.20 43.20 5.94
N VAL A 651 7.36 43.56 4.66
CA VAL A 651 7.44 42.63 3.52
C VAL A 651 8.66 42.98 2.65
N GLU A 652 9.56 42.01 2.42
CA GLU A 652 10.62 42.12 1.40
C GLU A 652 9.99 41.99 0.01
N VAL A 653 9.99 43.07 -0.75
CA VAL A 653 9.58 43.07 -2.16
C VAL A 653 10.75 42.56 -3.00
N GLU A 654 10.62 41.38 -3.63
CA GLU A 654 11.48 41.01 -4.76
C GLU A 654 11.19 41.99 -5.90
N HIS A 655 12.12 42.91 -6.17
CA HIS A 655 12.03 43.78 -7.34
C HIS A 655 12.12 42.93 -8.63
N PRO A 656 11.32 43.22 -9.68
CA PRO A 656 11.54 42.63 -10.99
C PRO A 656 12.92 43.04 -11.52
N PRO A 657 13.62 42.18 -12.29
CA PRO A 657 14.93 42.50 -12.81
C PRO A 657 14.82 43.73 -13.71
N THR A 658 15.64 44.73 -13.38
CA THR A 658 15.75 45.96 -14.15
C THR A 658 16.37 45.62 -15.49
N THR A 659 15.68 45.97 -16.56
CA THR A 659 16.16 45.94 -17.94
C THR A 659 17.24 47.02 -18.14
N SER A 660 18.45 46.76 -17.66
CA SER A 660 19.61 47.62 -17.93
C SER A 660 20.95 46.92 -17.68
N GLU A 661 21.19 45.77 -18.31
CA GLU A 661 22.55 45.24 -18.52
C GLU A 661 22.67 44.64 -19.92
N VAL A 662 22.54 45.51 -20.93
CA VAL A 662 23.23 45.36 -22.21
C VAL A 662 24.14 46.56 -22.31
N ASP A 663 25.34 46.42 -21.76
CA ASP A 663 26.60 47.04 -22.21
C ASP A 663 27.60 47.13 -21.04
N GLY A 664 28.82 46.62 -21.26
CA GLY A 664 29.99 47.14 -20.55
C GLY A 664 30.88 46.12 -19.84
N LEU A 665 31.79 45.56 -20.62
CA LEU A 665 33.16 45.16 -20.28
C LEU A 665 33.79 45.77 -19.00
N ASP A 666 34.55 44.89 -18.33
CA ASP A 666 35.84 45.09 -17.64
C ASP A 666 35.95 45.46 -16.13
N GLU A 667 36.85 44.68 -15.49
CA GLU A 667 37.75 44.96 -14.35
C GLU A 667 37.15 45.02 -12.92
N GLU A 668 37.41 44.07 -12.02
CA GLU A 668 38.65 43.69 -11.27
C GLU A 668 38.56 44.13 -9.78
N HIS A 669 38.99 43.21 -8.90
CA HIS A 669 39.24 43.33 -7.45
C HIS A 669 38.02 43.24 -6.50
N GLY A 670 38.00 42.44 -5.42
CA GLY A 670 39.02 41.64 -4.75
C GLY A 670 38.70 41.56 -3.25
N ASN A 671 38.50 40.33 -2.76
CA ASN A 671 38.70 39.78 -1.40
C ASN A 671 38.09 40.47 -0.15
N ASP A 672 37.27 39.72 0.61
CA ASP A 672 37.72 39.05 1.84
C ASP A 672 36.68 38.05 2.40
N ALA A 673 37.17 36.89 2.86
CA ALA A 673 36.46 35.65 3.24
C ALA A 673 36.10 35.60 4.76
N PRO A 674 35.85 34.44 5.42
CA PRO A 674 34.96 33.27 5.17
C PRO A 674 34.10 32.87 6.42
N VAL A 675 33.01 32.11 6.27
CA VAL A 675 32.58 31.08 7.28
C VAL A 675 31.78 29.95 6.58
N ALA A 676 32.20 28.70 6.77
CA ALA A 676 31.60 27.46 6.23
C ALA A 676 30.32 27.01 6.98
N PRO A 677 29.53 26.06 6.43
CA PRO A 677 29.81 24.65 6.79
C PRO A 677 29.58 23.59 5.69
N ILE A 678 30.54 22.64 5.66
CA ILE A 678 30.39 21.17 5.65
C ILE A 678 29.81 20.48 4.40
N ASP A 679 30.76 20.02 3.57
CA ASP A 679 30.86 18.82 2.73
C ASP A 679 29.68 17.84 2.63
N ALA A 680 29.26 17.61 1.38
CA ALA A 680 28.94 16.28 0.86
C ALA A 680 29.73 16.04 -0.43
N ALA A 681 30.80 15.27 -0.26
CA ALA A 681 31.59 14.46 -1.21
C ALA A 681 31.54 14.77 -2.72
N THR A 682 32.73 15.10 -3.20
CA THR A 682 33.31 14.90 -4.53
C THR A 682 33.07 13.52 -5.14
N ASP A 683 32.73 13.50 -6.43
CA ASP A 683 33.36 12.60 -7.40
C ASP A 683 33.45 13.32 -8.77
N SER A 684 34.68 13.47 -9.26
CA SER A 684 35.10 13.97 -10.59
C SER A 684 35.97 12.85 -11.14
N ASP A 685 35.77 12.23 -12.30
CA ASP A 685 35.63 12.71 -13.67
C ASP A 685 34.96 11.56 -14.47
N ILE A 686 34.06 11.80 -15.44
CA ILE A 686 34.36 12.00 -16.87
C ILE A 686 33.16 12.76 -17.49
N GLY A 687 33.45 13.80 -18.27
CA GLY A 687 32.55 14.89 -18.68
C GLY A 687 31.18 14.55 -19.27
N GLN A 688 30.13 15.02 -18.58
CA GLN A 688 28.86 15.50 -19.15
C GLN A 688 28.39 16.69 -18.29
N THR A 689 27.97 17.79 -18.92
CA THR A 689 27.44 18.97 -18.24
C THR A 689 26.12 18.61 -17.52
N ASN A 690 26.06 18.75 -16.19
CA ASN A 690 24.88 18.48 -15.35
C ASN A 690 23.76 19.55 -15.53
N THR A 691 23.37 19.85 -16.76
CA THR A 691 22.25 20.74 -17.10
C THR A 691 20.96 19.91 -17.20
N LEU A 692 19.88 20.35 -16.55
CA LEU A 692 18.55 19.77 -16.75
C LEU A 692 17.97 20.35 -18.03
N GLU A 693 17.48 19.51 -18.94
CA GLU A 693 16.94 19.93 -20.24
C GLU A 693 15.60 19.23 -20.51
N LEU A 694 14.63 20.00 -21.03
CA LEU A 694 13.32 19.52 -21.45
C LEU A 694 12.94 20.19 -22.76
N VAL A 695 12.75 19.40 -23.82
CA VAL A 695 12.27 19.88 -25.12
C VAL A 695 10.75 19.83 -25.14
N ILE A 696 10.12 20.94 -25.50
CA ILE A 696 8.67 21.11 -25.58
C ILE A 696 8.32 21.46 -27.03
N GLU A 697 7.44 20.66 -27.61
CA GLU A 697 6.91 20.87 -28.96
C GLU A 697 5.71 21.84 -28.88
N ASP A 698 5.67 22.82 -29.79
CA ASP A 698 4.50 23.69 -29.97
C ASP A 698 3.24 22.87 -30.34
N PRO A 699 2.02 23.27 -29.91
CA PRO A 699 0.77 22.62 -30.33
C PRO A 699 0.56 22.49 -31.85
N SER A 700 1.22 23.30 -32.67
CA SER A 700 1.26 23.17 -34.14
C SER A 700 2.18 22.04 -34.65
N GLY A 701 3.14 21.59 -33.83
CA GLY A 701 4.13 20.57 -34.19
C GLY A 701 5.26 21.05 -35.11
N GLU A 702 5.34 22.35 -35.42
CA GLU A 702 6.33 22.89 -36.38
C GLU A 702 7.61 23.43 -35.73
N ASN A 703 7.62 23.71 -34.42
CA ASN A 703 8.77 24.24 -33.68
C ASN A 703 8.98 23.52 -32.35
N GLU A 704 10.25 23.22 -32.04
CA GLU A 704 10.71 22.69 -30.76
C GLU A 704 11.45 23.77 -29.98
N GLU A 705 11.14 23.92 -28.69
CA GLU A 705 11.87 24.81 -27.79
C GLU A 705 12.41 24.03 -26.59
N THR A 706 13.67 24.28 -26.24
CA THR A 706 14.34 23.61 -25.13
C THR A 706 14.37 24.50 -23.90
N VAL A 707 13.77 24.03 -22.82
CA VAL A 707 13.88 24.64 -21.50
C VAL A 707 15.05 23.98 -20.76
N THR A 708 16.05 24.78 -20.39
CA THR A 708 17.24 24.29 -19.67
C THR A 708 17.41 24.95 -18.31
N GLY A 709 18.17 24.33 -17.41
CA GLY A 709 18.58 24.93 -16.14
C GLY A 709 19.69 24.16 -15.44
N THR A 710 20.66 24.89 -14.86
CA THR A 710 21.81 24.31 -14.14
C THR A 710 21.45 23.77 -12.75
N THR A 711 20.31 24.17 -12.19
CA THR A 711 19.74 23.65 -10.95
C THR A 711 18.26 23.39 -11.13
N VAL A 712 17.67 22.51 -10.30
CA VAL A 712 16.21 22.23 -10.32
C VAL A 712 15.38 23.50 -10.16
N ARG A 713 15.83 24.44 -9.31
CA ARG A 713 15.13 25.72 -9.10
C ARG A 713 15.14 26.57 -10.36
N THR A 714 16.30 26.76 -10.98
CA THR A 714 16.44 27.54 -12.22
C THR A 714 15.69 26.88 -13.38
N PHE A 715 15.77 25.56 -13.50
CA PHE A 715 15.03 24.78 -14.49
C PHE A 715 13.51 24.97 -14.36
N PHE A 716 12.94 24.87 -13.16
CA PHE A 716 11.50 25.10 -12.95
C PHE A 716 11.09 26.56 -13.16
N ILE A 717 11.94 27.54 -12.84
CA ILE A 717 11.65 28.95 -13.17
C ILE A 717 11.60 29.15 -14.68
N ASN A 718 12.56 28.58 -15.42
CA ASN A 718 12.62 28.68 -16.87
C ASN A 718 11.43 27.95 -17.52
N LEU A 719 11.03 26.79 -16.98
CA LEU A 719 9.85 26.07 -17.42
C LEU A 719 8.56 26.88 -17.21
N MET A 720 8.33 27.40 -16.01
CA MET A 720 7.14 28.23 -15.77
C MET A 720 7.15 29.47 -16.65
N THR A 721 8.31 30.10 -16.84
CA THR A 721 8.47 31.27 -17.73
C THR A 721 8.04 30.91 -19.15
N TYR A 722 8.57 29.82 -19.71
CA TYR A 722 8.19 29.32 -21.03
C TYR A 722 6.68 29.09 -21.16
N LEU A 723 6.07 28.43 -20.16
CA LEU A 723 4.64 28.12 -20.19
C LEU A 723 3.79 29.40 -20.16
N LEU A 724 4.14 30.35 -19.31
CA LEU A 724 3.41 31.60 -19.13
C LEU A 724 3.57 32.54 -20.33
N GLU A 725 4.76 32.65 -20.91
CA GLU A 725 5.02 33.50 -22.08
C GLU A 725 4.26 33.02 -23.32
N ARG A 726 4.00 31.72 -23.43
CA ARG A 726 3.15 31.15 -24.48
C ARG A 726 1.65 31.18 -24.17
N GLY A 727 1.26 31.86 -23.08
CA GLY A 727 -0.13 32.03 -22.68
C GLY A 727 -0.80 30.74 -22.20
N ILE A 728 -0.01 29.77 -21.74
CA ILE A 728 -0.54 28.49 -21.24
C ILE A 728 -1.06 28.71 -19.83
N ASP A 729 -2.35 28.43 -19.65
CA ASP A 729 -3.04 28.66 -18.39
C ASP A 729 -2.70 27.58 -17.36
N LEU A 730 -1.67 27.84 -16.54
CA LEU A 730 -1.25 26.98 -15.45
C LEU A 730 -2.33 26.77 -14.38
N SER A 731 -3.35 27.63 -14.28
CA SER A 731 -4.44 27.48 -13.31
C SER A 731 -5.27 26.20 -13.56
N THR A 732 -5.30 25.72 -14.80
CA THR A 732 -6.01 24.50 -15.18
C THR A 732 -5.48 23.25 -14.48
N VAL A 733 -4.17 23.21 -14.19
CA VAL A 733 -3.47 22.06 -13.59
C VAL A 733 -3.00 22.30 -12.16
N THR A 734 -3.27 23.48 -11.60
CA THR A 734 -2.85 23.84 -10.25
C THR A 734 -3.97 23.58 -9.22
N PRO A 735 -3.71 22.88 -8.09
CA PRO A 735 -2.43 22.29 -7.70
C PRO A 735 -2.11 20.99 -8.48
N PHE A 736 -0.84 20.85 -8.88
CA PHE A 736 -0.33 19.65 -9.54
C PHE A 736 0.33 18.73 -8.52
N ALA A 737 -0.17 17.51 -8.36
CA ALA A 737 0.35 16.57 -7.37
C ALA A 737 1.62 15.84 -7.83
N ALA A 738 2.66 15.83 -6.99
CA ALA A 738 3.83 14.96 -7.12
C ALA A 738 3.62 13.60 -6.41
N GLY A 739 2.63 13.51 -5.51
CA GLY A 739 2.25 12.30 -4.78
C GLY A 739 0.97 12.52 -3.95
N ARG A 740 0.62 11.59 -3.05
CA ARG A 740 -0.66 11.64 -2.30
C ARG A 740 -0.86 12.89 -1.44
N VAL A 741 0.22 13.48 -0.94
CA VAL A 741 0.19 14.66 -0.06
C VAL A 741 1.03 15.82 -0.60
N ARG A 742 2.01 15.53 -1.47
CA ARG A 742 2.98 16.53 -1.96
C ARG A 742 2.53 17.11 -3.30
N TYR A 743 2.56 18.43 -3.41
CA TYR A 743 2.36 19.16 -4.66
C TYR A 743 3.71 19.50 -5.30
N LEU A 744 3.76 19.39 -6.62
CA LEU A 744 4.84 19.92 -7.47
C LEU A 744 4.59 21.39 -7.79
N LEU A 745 3.39 21.74 -8.26
CA LEU A 745 2.96 23.10 -8.64
C LEU A 745 1.75 23.49 -7.81
N ALA A 746 1.74 24.70 -7.26
CA ALA A 746 0.64 25.23 -6.45
C ALA A 746 0.55 26.76 -6.59
N GLU A 747 -0.63 27.32 -6.32
CA GLU A 747 -0.85 28.78 -6.26
C GLU A 747 -0.28 29.38 -4.96
N GLU A 748 0.01 28.54 -3.97
CA GLU A 748 0.67 28.91 -2.72
C GLU A 748 1.75 27.84 -2.40
N PRO A 749 2.86 28.18 -1.73
CA PRO A 749 3.97 27.25 -1.49
C PRO A 749 3.68 26.24 -0.35
N TYR A 750 2.52 25.58 -0.39
CA TYR A 750 2.06 24.61 0.61
C TYR A 750 1.57 23.32 -0.04
N HIS A 751 1.81 22.20 0.64
CA HIS A 751 1.30 20.88 0.30
C HIS A 751 -0.15 20.68 0.82
N ALA A 752 -0.80 19.59 0.40
CA ALA A 752 -2.18 19.28 0.77
C ALA A 752 -2.44 19.23 2.29
N ASN A 753 -1.42 18.92 3.08
CA ASN A 753 -1.49 18.86 4.54
C ASN A 753 -1.08 20.17 5.24
N GLY A 754 -0.95 21.28 4.51
CA GLY A 754 -0.58 22.59 5.05
C GLY A 754 0.91 22.78 5.35
N ARG A 755 1.77 21.77 5.09
CA ARG A 755 3.23 21.95 5.22
C ARG A 755 3.77 22.79 4.05
N ARG A 756 4.66 23.74 4.35
CA ARG A 756 5.33 24.57 3.33
C ARG A 756 6.26 23.73 2.46
N PHE A 757 6.45 24.15 1.22
CA PHE A 757 7.49 23.62 0.33
C PHE A 757 8.89 23.80 0.97
N GLN A 758 9.75 22.80 0.78
CA GLN A 758 11.10 22.80 1.32
C GLN A 758 12.03 23.74 0.55
N ALA A 759 11.92 23.75 -0.79
CA ALA A 759 12.57 24.73 -1.66
C ALA A 759 11.57 25.23 -2.71
N VAL A 760 11.63 26.51 -3.06
CA VAL A 760 10.58 27.16 -3.87
C VAL A 760 11.16 27.79 -5.13
N ALA A 761 10.61 27.41 -6.29
CA ALA A 761 10.69 28.15 -7.54
C ALA A 761 9.40 28.97 -7.70
N LYS A 762 9.48 30.26 -8.03
CA LYS A 762 8.32 31.16 -8.13
C LYS A 762 8.35 31.90 -9.46
N LYS A 763 7.22 31.95 -10.16
CA LYS A 763 7.05 32.74 -11.39
C LYS A 763 5.56 33.11 -11.57
N ASP A 764 5.28 34.39 -11.81
CA ASP A 764 3.95 34.99 -12.07
C ASP A 764 2.79 34.40 -11.27
N GLY A 765 2.97 34.29 -9.95
CA GLY A 765 1.92 33.82 -9.02
C GLY A 765 1.88 32.31 -8.80
N TYR A 766 2.68 31.53 -9.52
CA TYR A 766 2.79 30.08 -9.34
C TYR A 766 4.06 29.70 -8.59
N PHE A 767 3.96 28.62 -7.81
CA PHE A 767 5.03 28.08 -6.98
C PHE A 767 5.28 26.62 -7.33
N MET A 768 6.55 26.25 -7.56
CA MET A 768 6.98 24.86 -7.70
C MET A 768 7.90 24.43 -6.55
N GLU A 769 7.71 23.20 -6.05
CA GLU A 769 8.62 22.57 -5.10
C GLU A 769 9.90 22.16 -5.81
N ALA A 770 11.04 22.68 -5.37
CA ALA A 770 12.35 22.47 -5.99
C ALA A 770 13.23 21.46 -5.25
N ALA A 771 12.78 20.90 -4.11
CA ALA A 771 13.52 19.88 -3.36
C ALA A 771 13.34 18.48 -3.98
N PHE A 772 13.85 18.30 -5.20
CA PHE A 772 13.88 17.02 -5.92
C PHE A 772 15.28 16.68 -6.47
N PRO A 773 15.62 15.39 -6.61
CA PRO A 773 16.73 14.96 -7.47
C PRO A 773 16.49 15.33 -8.95
N HIS A 774 17.55 15.54 -9.74
CA HIS A 774 17.47 16.00 -11.14
C HIS A 774 16.54 15.12 -12.01
N THR A 775 16.68 13.79 -11.92
CA THR A 775 15.86 12.84 -12.69
C THR A 775 14.37 12.91 -12.34
N GLN A 776 14.04 13.13 -11.06
CA GLN A 776 12.66 13.31 -10.61
C GLN A 776 12.09 14.66 -11.07
N ALA A 777 12.91 15.72 -11.05
CA ALA A 777 12.50 17.04 -11.53
C ALA A 777 12.07 17.01 -13.00
N ILE A 778 12.85 16.37 -13.88
CA ILE A 778 12.50 16.23 -15.31
C ILE A 778 11.24 15.37 -15.48
N THR A 779 11.14 14.26 -14.76
CA THR A 779 9.96 13.37 -14.81
C THR A 779 8.68 14.11 -14.41
N HIS A 780 8.76 14.92 -13.36
CA HIS A 780 7.63 15.71 -12.86
C HIS A 780 7.28 16.88 -13.80
N ALA A 781 8.27 17.58 -14.35
CA ALA A 781 8.07 18.61 -15.36
C ALA A 781 7.38 18.09 -16.62
N ARG A 782 7.80 16.92 -17.12
CA ARG A 782 7.15 16.27 -18.26
C ARG A 782 5.68 15.99 -17.97
N ARG A 783 5.37 15.36 -16.85
CA ARG A 783 3.97 15.07 -16.48
C ARG A 783 3.12 16.33 -16.39
N LEU A 784 3.70 17.42 -15.89
CA LEU A 784 3.02 18.72 -15.85
C LEU A 784 2.71 19.22 -17.28
N CYS A 785 3.70 19.21 -18.17
CA CYS A 785 3.53 19.59 -19.57
C CYS A 785 2.51 18.69 -20.31
N GLU A 786 2.58 17.36 -20.12
CA GLU A 786 1.62 16.40 -20.68
C GLU A 786 0.19 16.68 -20.21
N THR A 787 0.02 17.04 -18.93
CA THR A 787 -1.29 17.39 -18.36
C THR A 787 -1.82 18.72 -18.91
N LEU A 788 -0.91 19.64 -19.27
CA LEU A 788 -1.21 20.87 -19.99
C LEU A 788 -1.41 20.66 -21.50
N ALA A 789 -1.50 19.41 -21.95
CA ALA A 789 -1.62 19.02 -23.36
C ALA A 789 -0.44 19.51 -24.24
N LEU A 790 0.71 19.77 -23.64
CA LEU A 790 1.95 20.02 -24.36
C LEU A 790 2.66 18.71 -24.60
N LYS A 791 3.07 18.53 -25.85
CA LYS A 791 3.98 17.44 -26.18
C LYS A 791 5.37 17.82 -25.69
N THR A 792 6.00 16.89 -24.98
CA THR A 792 7.41 17.01 -24.63
C THR A 792 8.14 15.86 -25.27
N ALA A 793 9.33 16.11 -25.79
CA ALA A 793 10.15 15.04 -26.33
C ALA A 793 10.43 14.03 -25.21
N PRO A 794 10.37 12.71 -25.49
CA PRO A 794 10.68 11.68 -24.51
C PRO A 794 12.10 11.88 -23.96
N LEU A 795 12.30 11.45 -22.71
CA LEU A 795 13.62 11.49 -22.07
C LEU A 795 14.41 10.50 -22.91
N SER A 796 15.42 11.03 -23.57
CA SER A 796 16.42 10.23 -24.24
C SER A 796 16.91 9.17 -23.24
N ALA A 797 16.77 7.89 -23.55
CA ALA A 797 17.53 6.83 -22.90
C ALA A 797 18.46 6.27 -23.99
N ASP A 798 19.43 7.07 -24.49
CA ASP A 798 20.20 8.09 -23.74
C ASP A 798 20.87 9.18 -24.62
N GLU A 799 20.17 10.01 -25.39
CA GLU A 799 20.16 10.00 -26.86
C GLU A 799 19.20 8.96 -27.44
N TYR A 800 17.89 9.29 -27.50
CA TYR A 800 16.96 8.58 -28.37
C TYR A 800 16.97 9.24 -29.73
N ASP A 801 17.97 8.82 -30.48
CA ASP A 801 17.98 8.62 -31.92
C ASP A 801 16.57 8.64 -32.54
N ASP A 802 16.41 9.60 -33.44
CA ASP A 802 15.24 9.96 -34.24
C ASP A 802 14.99 8.88 -35.32
N GLY A 803 14.84 7.64 -34.87
CA GLY A 803 14.53 6.48 -35.69
C GLY A 803 13.02 6.25 -35.73
N ASP A 804 12.36 6.81 -36.74
CA ASP A 804 10.92 6.73 -37.06
C ASP A 804 10.27 5.33 -36.92
N GLN A 805 11.04 4.24 -36.84
CA GLN A 805 10.54 2.86 -36.78
C GLN A 805 11.45 1.99 -35.89
N LEU A 806 10.85 1.07 -35.12
CA LEU A 806 11.59 -0.05 -34.52
C LEU A 806 12.03 -0.97 -35.66
N VAL A 807 13.33 -1.05 -35.93
CA VAL A 807 13.87 -1.86 -37.03
C VAL A 807 14.74 -2.99 -36.50
N VAL A 808 14.47 -4.21 -36.97
CA VAL A 808 15.35 -5.37 -36.75
C VAL A 808 15.35 -6.25 -38.00
N VAL A 809 16.50 -6.84 -38.33
CA VAL A 809 16.59 -7.78 -39.45
C VAL A 809 16.37 -9.20 -38.93
N ILE A 810 15.36 -9.89 -39.46
CA ILE A 810 15.00 -11.27 -39.09
C ILE A 810 15.02 -12.12 -40.36
N GLY A 811 15.89 -13.15 -40.41
CA GLY A 811 16.00 -14.01 -41.59
C GLY A 811 16.33 -13.26 -42.89
N GLY A 812 17.04 -12.13 -42.80
CA GLY A 812 17.35 -11.25 -43.94
C GLY A 812 16.23 -10.28 -44.35
N GLU A 813 15.05 -10.34 -43.71
CA GLU A 813 13.96 -9.39 -43.92
C GLU A 813 14.02 -8.27 -42.88
N GLU A 814 13.87 -7.02 -43.31
CA GLU A 814 13.81 -5.87 -42.42
C GLU A 814 12.39 -5.76 -41.82
N VAL A 815 12.27 -6.02 -40.53
CA VAL A 815 11.03 -5.93 -39.78
C VAL A 815 10.94 -4.55 -39.13
N ARG A 816 9.82 -3.86 -39.39
CA ARG A 816 9.55 -2.48 -38.94
C ARG A 816 8.27 -2.41 -38.12
N GLY A 817 8.24 -1.57 -37.09
CA GLY A 817 7.01 -1.25 -36.36
C GLY A 817 7.03 0.17 -35.79
N THR A 818 5.90 0.88 -35.87
CA THR A 818 5.82 2.28 -35.38
C THR A 818 5.69 2.33 -33.86
N ASN A 819 5.22 1.26 -33.24
CA ASN A 819 5.11 1.05 -31.81
C ASN A 819 5.44 -0.39 -31.42
N VAL A 820 5.61 -0.65 -30.12
CA VAL A 820 6.03 -1.97 -29.60
C VAL A 820 5.04 -3.10 -29.97
N PRO A 821 3.71 -2.93 -29.84
CA PRO A 821 2.75 -3.93 -30.31
C PRO A 821 2.90 -4.30 -31.80
N GLU A 822 2.92 -3.31 -32.69
CA GLU A 822 3.08 -3.54 -34.14
C GLU A 822 4.42 -4.19 -34.47
N PHE A 823 5.49 -3.74 -33.82
CA PHE A 823 6.82 -4.31 -33.98
C PHE A 823 6.87 -5.79 -33.56
N PHE A 824 6.30 -6.14 -32.41
CA PHE A 824 6.26 -7.53 -31.97
C PHE A 824 5.39 -8.41 -32.85
N GLU A 825 4.25 -7.91 -33.32
CA GLU A 825 3.43 -8.65 -34.30
C GLU A 825 4.22 -8.94 -35.59
N ALA A 826 4.87 -7.90 -36.15
CA ALA A 826 5.67 -8.03 -37.37
C ALA A 826 6.89 -8.95 -37.16
N ALA A 827 7.56 -8.83 -36.02
CA ALA A 827 8.74 -9.63 -35.67
C ALA A 827 8.38 -11.11 -35.50
N VAL A 828 7.32 -11.44 -34.77
CA VAL A 828 6.91 -12.84 -34.59
C VAL A 828 6.43 -13.46 -35.91
N LYS A 829 5.68 -12.72 -36.74
CA LYS A 829 5.34 -13.18 -38.09
C LYS A 829 6.57 -13.45 -38.95
N SER A 830 7.60 -12.62 -38.88
CA SER A 830 8.86 -12.84 -39.63
C SER A 830 9.68 -14.00 -39.05
N LEU A 831 9.71 -14.17 -37.72
CA LEU A 831 10.38 -15.31 -37.05
C LEU A 831 9.77 -16.66 -37.46
N PHE A 832 8.44 -16.76 -37.55
CA PHE A 832 7.78 -17.97 -38.05
C PHE A 832 7.98 -18.17 -39.56
N ARG A 833 7.87 -17.11 -40.38
CA ARG A 833 8.10 -17.19 -41.84
C ARG A 833 9.52 -17.63 -42.19
N SER A 834 10.51 -17.21 -41.40
CA SER A 834 11.92 -17.57 -41.58
C SER A 834 12.28 -18.95 -40.99
N GLY A 835 11.36 -19.60 -40.28
CA GLY A 835 11.59 -20.88 -39.61
C GLY A 835 12.50 -20.80 -38.38
N ILE A 836 12.83 -19.58 -37.91
CA ILE A 836 13.60 -19.35 -36.68
C ILE A 836 12.78 -19.72 -35.45
N LEU A 837 11.47 -19.52 -35.52
CA LEU A 837 10.51 -19.94 -34.50
C LEU A 837 9.51 -20.92 -35.12
N THR A 838 9.23 -22.00 -34.41
CA THR A 838 8.25 -23.02 -34.77
C THR A 838 7.24 -23.21 -33.64
N ASP A 839 6.13 -23.90 -33.91
CA ASP A 839 5.11 -24.19 -32.88
C ASP A 839 5.70 -24.94 -31.67
N ALA A 840 6.71 -25.79 -31.90
CA ALA A 840 7.40 -26.52 -30.83
C ALA A 840 8.22 -25.62 -29.88
N ASP A 841 8.48 -24.37 -30.27
CA ASP A 841 9.20 -23.38 -29.46
C ASP A 841 8.27 -22.60 -28.54
N ILE A 842 6.95 -22.78 -28.68
CA ILE A 842 5.94 -22.10 -27.87
C ILE A 842 5.44 -23.05 -26.77
N PRO A 843 5.42 -22.62 -25.48
CA PRO A 843 5.69 -21.26 -25.01
C PRO A 843 7.17 -20.89 -25.00
N TYR A 844 7.49 -19.74 -25.58
CA TYR A 844 8.82 -19.16 -25.52
C TYR A 844 8.96 -18.32 -24.25
N LYS A 845 9.91 -18.66 -23.40
CA LYS A 845 10.05 -18.05 -22.05
C LYS A 845 11.03 -16.87 -22.02
N SER A 846 10.63 -15.76 -21.42
CA SER A 846 11.49 -14.60 -21.10
C SER A 846 12.21 -14.72 -19.74
N GLY A 847 11.86 -15.73 -18.95
CA GLY A 847 12.46 -16.04 -17.66
C GLY A 847 11.94 -17.36 -17.09
N ARG A 848 12.27 -17.66 -15.83
CA ARG A 848 11.92 -18.95 -15.19
C ARG A 848 10.42 -19.27 -15.20
N ILE A 849 9.59 -18.25 -15.02
CA ILE A 849 8.11 -18.36 -14.92
C ILE A 849 7.41 -17.59 -16.05
N ARG A 850 8.06 -16.57 -16.64
CA ARG A 850 7.40 -15.67 -17.61
C ARG A 850 7.50 -16.21 -19.03
N ASN A 851 6.34 -16.42 -19.65
CA ASN A 851 6.23 -16.60 -21.09
C ASN A 851 6.35 -15.23 -21.79
N PHE A 852 7.17 -15.14 -22.82
CA PHE A 852 7.19 -14.01 -23.75
C PHE A 852 6.18 -14.23 -24.89
N ILE A 853 6.10 -15.47 -25.40
CA ILE A 853 5.15 -15.91 -26.42
C ILE A 853 4.45 -17.19 -25.93
N ALA A 854 3.13 -17.27 -25.98
CA ALA A 854 2.35 -18.41 -25.50
C ALA A 854 1.06 -18.66 -26.32
N HIS A 855 0.43 -19.84 -26.15
CA HIS A 855 -0.87 -20.16 -26.77
C HIS A 855 -2.07 -19.52 -26.06
N THR A 856 -1.88 -19.09 -24.82
CA THR A 856 -2.87 -18.37 -24.03
C THR A 856 -2.23 -17.07 -23.52
N PRO A 857 -3.00 -15.99 -23.28
CA PRO A 857 -2.46 -14.70 -22.83
C PRO A 857 -2.07 -14.72 -21.34
N ASP A 858 -1.32 -15.74 -20.91
CA ASP A 858 -0.88 -15.95 -19.54
C ASP A 858 0.51 -16.61 -19.46
N HIS A 859 1.18 -16.39 -18.34
CA HIS A 859 2.49 -16.97 -18.01
C HIS A 859 2.38 -18.38 -17.39
N GLY A 860 1.19 -18.97 -17.33
CA GLY A 860 0.85 -20.12 -16.48
C GLY A 860 0.38 -19.73 -15.07
N GLU A 861 -0.38 -20.61 -14.42
CA GLU A 861 -0.89 -20.46 -13.03
C GLU A 861 -1.58 -19.10 -12.78
N ASP A 862 -2.57 -18.73 -13.60
CA ASP A 862 -3.43 -17.53 -13.46
C ASP A 862 -2.72 -16.16 -13.52
N ASN A 863 -1.52 -16.06 -14.12
CA ASN A 863 -0.83 -14.78 -14.32
C ASN A 863 -1.01 -14.24 -15.75
N PRO A 864 -1.95 -13.31 -16.01
CA PRO A 864 -2.21 -12.80 -17.35
C PRO A 864 -1.08 -11.90 -17.85
N PHE A 865 -0.90 -11.85 -19.17
CA PHE A 865 0.02 -10.93 -19.84
C PHE A 865 -0.40 -9.47 -19.61
N ILE A 866 0.57 -8.59 -19.36
CA ILE A 866 0.33 -7.15 -19.36
C ILE A 866 0.38 -6.67 -20.81
N ARG A 867 -0.76 -6.21 -21.33
CA ARG A 867 -0.94 -5.75 -22.73
C ARG A 867 -0.62 -6.85 -23.74
N ALA A 868 -1.42 -7.93 -23.71
CA ALA A 868 -1.30 -9.04 -24.65
C ALA A 868 -1.59 -8.59 -26.10
N VAL A 869 -0.72 -8.99 -27.02
CA VAL A 869 -0.90 -8.84 -28.47
C VAL A 869 -1.16 -10.23 -29.04
N GLN A 870 -2.31 -10.40 -29.69
CA GLN A 870 -2.63 -11.64 -30.40
C GLN A 870 -2.04 -11.59 -31.81
N VAL A 871 -1.39 -12.68 -32.22
CA VAL A 871 -0.80 -12.85 -33.54
C VAL A 871 -1.26 -14.19 -34.11
N ASP A 872 -2.00 -14.15 -35.22
CA ASP A 872 -2.48 -15.34 -35.89
C ASP A 872 -1.51 -15.75 -37.02
N ILE A 873 -1.03 -17.00 -36.97
CA ILE A 873 -0.11 -17.59 -37.95
C ILE A 873 -0.64 -18.98 -38.32
N ASP A 874 -0.92 -19.20 -39.61
CA ASP A 874 -1.42 -20.47 -40.17
C ASP A 874 -2.64 -21.07 -39.44
N GLY A 875 -3.52 -20.21 -38.92
CA GLY A 875 -4.75 -20.61 -38.22
C GLY A 875 -4.55 -20.94 -36.74
N VAL A 876 -3.35 -20.73 -36.18
CA VAL A 876 -3.05 -20.83 -34.75
C VAL A 876 -2.83 -19.43 -34.17
N SER A 877 -3.47 -19.14 -33.05
CA SER A 877 -3.32 -17.86 -32.33
C SER A 877 -2.21 -17.97 -31.28
N TYR A 878 -1.28 -17.03 -31.34
CA TYR A 878 -0.22 -16.84 -30.35
C TYR A 878 -0.42 -15.50 -29.64
N PHE A 879 0.00 -15.41 -28.38
CA PHE A 879 -0.07 -14.20 -27.57
C PHE A 879 1.34 -13.76 -27.16
N ILE A 880 1.59 -12.45 -27.22
CA ILE A 880 2.88 -11.81 -26.88
C ILE A 880 2.66 -10.72 -25.83
N GLU A 881 3.54 -10.62 -24.83
CA GLU A 881 3.46 -9.58 -23.82
C GLU A 881 4.15 -8.28 -24.27
N ALA A 882 3.39 -7.18 -24.41
CA ALA A 882 3.86 -5.92 -25.02
C ALA A 882 3.98 -4.72 -24.06
N HIS A 883 4.34 -4.94 -22.78
CA HIS A 883 4.54 -3.86 -21.79
C HIS A 883 5.96 -3.25 -21.77
N LEU A 884 6.82 -3.60 -22.74
CA LEU A 884 8.23 -3.20 -22.78
C LEU A 884 8.45 -1.82 -23.42
N SER A 885 9.59 -1.18 -23.12
CA SER A 885 10.07 0.01 -23.85
C SER A 885 10.51 -0.34 -25.27
N ARG A 886 10.68 0.65 -26.17
CA ARG A 886 11.17 0.43 -27.55
C ARG A 886 12.51 -0.32 -27.59
N GLN A 887 13.48 0.15 -26.81
CA GLN A 887 14.78 -0.50 -26.66
C GLN A 887 14.64 -1.90 -26.03
N GLY A 888 13.81 -2.03 -24.99
CA GLY A 888 13.52 -3.33 -24.38
C GLY A 888 12.89 -4.32 -25.37
N ALA A 889 12.10 -3.84 -26.33
CA ALA A 889 11.53 -4.65 -27.39
C ALA A 889 12.57 -5.10 -28.41
N LEU A 890 13.44 -4.20 -28.87
CA LEU A 890 14.56 -4.52 -29.77
C LEU A 890 15.51 -5.53 -29.13
N GLU A 891 15.92 -5.29 -27.89
CA GLU A 891 16.82 -6.17 -27.15
C GLU A 891 16.18 -7.55 -26.91
N ARG A 892 14.86 -7.60 -26.68
CA ARG A 892 14.14 -8.86 -26.50
C ARG A 892 14.13 -9.71 -27.77
N ILE A 893 13.90 -9.09 -28.94
CA ILE A 893 13.97 -9.80 -30.23
C ILE A 893 15.40 -10.22 -30.56
N ARG A 894 16.40 -9.37 -30.30
CA ARG A 894 17.83 -9.73 -30.50
C ARG A 894 18.23 -10.93 -29.65
N LYS A 895 17.88 -10.93 -28.35
CA LYS A 895 18.13 -12.09 -27.47
C LYS A 895 17.44 -13.36 -27.94
N LEU A 896 16.25 -13.25 -28.54
CA LEU A 896 15.56 -14.40 -29.14
C LEU A 896 16.32 -14.92 -30.36
N LEU A 897 16.78 -14.03 -31.24
CA LEU A 897 17.59 -14.38 -32.40
C LEU A 897 18.90 -15.04 -31.99
N GLU A 898 19.62 -14.47 -31.02
CA GLU A 898 20.87 -15.03 -30.47
C GLU A 898 20.65 -16.43 -29.87
N ALA A 899 19.59 -16.60 -29.07
CA ALA A 899 19.23 -17.88 -28.49
C ALA A 899 18.89 -18.95 -29.54
N LYS A 900 18.46 -18.54 -30.74
CA LYS A 900 18.11 -19.43 -31.86
C LYS A 900 19.23 -19.61 -32.89
N ALA A 901 20.21 -18.71 -32.94
CA ALA A 901 21.37 -18.80 -33.82
C ALA A 901 22.38 -19.90 -33.37
N GLY A 902 22.38 -20.26 -32.07
CA GLY A 902 23.38 -21.19 -31.52
C GLY A 902 24.77 -20.54 -31.39
N PRO A 903 25.72 -21.13 -30.63
CA PRO A 903 27.08 -20.62 -30.56
C PRO A 903 27.75 -20.75 -31.93
N GLU A 904 28.22 -19.63 -32.50
CA GLU A 904 29.01 -19.62 -33.73
C GLU A 904 30.28 -20.47 -33.51
N GLU A 905 30.48 -21.48 -34.36
CA GLU A 905 31.77 -22.18 -34.45
C GLU A 905 32.81 -21.17 -34.95
N ASP A 906 33.76 -20.84 -34.08
CA ASP A 906 34.84 -19.88 -34.30
C ASP A 906 35.79 -20.40 -35.40
N ASP A 907 35.45 -20.09 -36.66
CA ASP A 907 36.25 -20.46 -37.83
C ASP A 907 37.43 -19.47 -37.98
N SER A 908 38.43 -19.62 -37.13
CA SER A 908 39.74 -18.95 -37.25
C SER A 908 40.85 -19.98 -37.49
N SER A 909 40.90 -20.52 -38.70
CA SER A 909 42.06 -21.25 -39.21
C SER A 909 43.08 -20.29 -39.82
N ASP A 910 43.82 -19.58 -38.95
CA ASP A 910 45.06 -18.89 -39.32
C ASP A 910 46.25 -19.83 -39.02
N ALA A 911 46.55 -20.73 -39.96
CA ALA A 911 47.76 -21.55 -39.92
C ALA A 911 48.73 -21.06 -41.00
N SER A 912 49.57 -20.11 -40.59
CA SER A 912 50.79 -19.75 -41.32
C SER A 912 51.88 -20.81 -41.10
N SER A 913 52.64 -20.99 -42.16
CA SER A 913 53.78 -21.87 -42.37
C SER A 913 54.99 -21.59 -41.48
N ASP A 914 55.65 -22.65 -41.00
CA ASP A 914 57.12 -22.86 -40.90
C ASP A 914 57.35 -24.26 -40.27
N VAL A 915 57.76 -25.32 -40.98
CA VAL A 915 59.08 -25.68 -41.53
C VAL A 915 60.22 -25.72 -40.49
N ALA A 916 60.48 -26.92 -39.96
CA ALA A 916 61.78 -27.59 -39.75
C ALA A 916 61.52 -28.79 -38.80
N GLY A 917 62.02 -30.01 -38.97
CA GLY A 917 62.98 -30.61 -39.89
C GLY A 917 63.16 -32.06 -39.42
N ASP A 918 63.54 -32.94 -40.34
CA ASP A 918 64.03 -34.29 -40.06
C ASP A 918 65.27 -34.24 -39.14
N ASP A 919 65.36 -35.15 -38.16
CA ASP A 919 66.46 -36.12 -38.00
C ASP A 919 66.30 -36.94 -36.69
N GLU A 920 66.43 -38.26 -36.84
CA GLU A 920 66.60 -39.38 -35.86
C GLU A 920 65.45 -39.82 -34.95
#